data_AF-A0A6I9VPV9-F1
#
_entry.id   AF-A0A6I9VPV9-F1
#
_cell.length_a   1.000
_cell.length_b   1.000
_cell.length_c   1.000
_cell.angle_alpha   90.00
_cell.angle_beta   90.00
_cell.angle_gamma   90.00
#
_symmetry.space_group_name_H-M   'P 1'
#
loop_
_entity.id
_entity.type
_entity.pdbx_description
1 polymer ?
#
loop_
_entity_poly.entity_id
_entity_poly.type
_entity_poly.pdbx_seq_one_letter_code
_entity_poly.pdbx_strand_id
1 'polypeptide(L)'
;MRLRIRLVNICIRHKCTDAQDGVRISKKTRWKKMHLKNVESIEPNREHVTSKSRTATNFVYNSPVIQNLPVNREDSSYKLFTTFEGVPNEPKIEQDVNSDIDSKNAKTHTIMQTTGLSNQSHQNSTQELKESENNINVNLDMNSKRDNVRVNEINMQMLPEALHKQLFQKDDKEDCISKEEINNIKENLATYGINIEDAIRLPDVNLKLPALKGRNIEEHFYNIGKAQTKPYLKIINEIIKDIPKMPKQWLFKVGWTRYGTDGTVENVDYPLEDGVIFDVEVCMKQGPLPTLATAVSNKAWYGWVSNSLVQNISQTFDTQFTPSMLVPMESSQKEDGYRLNQHQKKPKIIVGHNVSYDRSRIKEQYWLNCTGTRFLDTMSLHMCVSGLNSYQRSLLLSKKVDTEKEIWQSSTSLNSLTEVHKLYCGYEISKEARDLFVEGTIKDIRDNFNMLMSYCASDVVATHNVLCKLYPLFQERFPHPVTLAGMLELGSAYLPVNSNWQRYLEESESTFDDLNYEAKFTLAKRADAVCHLMHDEKYKEDLWMWDQDWSTQEIKMKKKASNPKVKSDVETNVMEETREQSSINKYLDNEDEEEDPLAKEFAYLEETRHLLPARMPHMPGYPAWYRKLCPKQNDEDWAPGPQNISTSMQVVPKLLNLTWEKYPLHYIKDHGWGILVPYTDNLDIETKLPLKNLLAQCPLPASNSSRDISDDAMTTLSTDVQNDLHKIEFWRFKKKRNEPYNEAYKGTGTWCNVNIDNCCYFFKLPHKNGVNYNVGNPLAKDFLNKFSENVLAGLDVSAAEVLKIARMLSYWRNNRDRIMSQLVIWLDDRSLPSSIKKAKQHMRYGAIIPQVVVSGTLTRRAVEPTWMTASNAHNERIGSELRCMVQAPPGYNIVGADVDSQELWIASIIGDAYYKRIHGATPFGWMTLIGTKSNGTDMHSVTAKAIGISRDHAKVINYARIYGAGQKFAERLLKQFNPSMTDTEATFKSRKMFALTKEKRVGGWLGISHVQSIGADCR
;
A
#
# COMPACT_ATOMS: atom_id res chain seq x y z
N MET A 1 -35.00 -25.21 -13.26
CA MET A 1 -35.39 -24.16 -12.29
C MET A 1 -35.34 -22.78 -12.96
N ARG A 2 -36.06 -21.76 -12.47
CA ARG A 2 -36.11 -20.42 -13.11
C ARG A 2 -34.92 -19.54 -12.73
N LEU A 3 -34.15 -19.10 -13.73
CA LEU A 3 -33.09 -18.09 -13.58
C LEU A 3 -33.67 -16.75 -13.08
N ARG A 4 -33.19 -16.25 -11.94
CA ARG A 4 -33.47 -14.87 -11.48
C ARG A 4 -32.42 -13.91 -12.06
N ILE A 5 -32.66 -13.45 -13.28
CA ILE A 5 -31.93 -12.33 -13.86
C ILE A 5 -32.15 -11.09 -12.98
N ARG A 6 -31.12 -10.65 -12.25
CA ARG A 6 -31.11 -9.34 -11.60
C ARG A 6 -30.77 -8.28 -12.64
N LEU A 7 -31.74 -7.45 -12.99
CA LEU A 7 -31.53 -6.27 -13.85
C LEU A 7 -30.57 -5.31 -13.15
N VAL A 8 -29.39 -5.11 -13.75
CA VAL A 8 -28.40 -4.13 -13.31
C VAL A 8 -28.82 -2.75 -13.80
N ASN A 9 -29.24 -1.88 -12.88
CA ASN A 9 -29.45 -0.46 -13.19
C ASN A 9 -28.10 0.23 -13.35
N ILE A 10 -27.64 0.37 -14.60
CA ILE A 10 -26.41 1.09 -14.94
C ILE A 10 -26.62 2.59 -14.74
N CYS A 11 -26.35 3.09 -13.54
CA CYS A 11 -26.34 4.51 -13.23
C CYS A 11 -25.13 5.21 -13.87
N ILE A 12 -25.26 5.57 -15.15
CA ILE A 12 -24.27 6.35 -15.90
C ILE A 12 -24.07 7.71 -15.20
N ARG A 13 -22.93 7.87 -14.50
CA ARG A 13 -22.56 9.16 -13.88
C ARG A 13 -22.45 10.23 -14.97
N HIS A 14 -23.29 11.26 -14.88
CA HIS A 14 -23.14 12.47 -15.68
C HIS A 14 -21.82 13.18 -15.31
N LYS A 15 -21.15 13.73 -16.33
CA LYS A 15 -19.96 14.57 -16.14
C LYS A 15 -20.41 15.97 -15.72
N CYS A 16 -20.12 16.37 -14.48
CA CYS A 16 -19.99 17.79 -14.15
C CYS A 16 -18.57 18.21 -14.45
N THR A 17 -18.40 19.01 -15.51
CA THR A 17 -17.16 19.72 -15.84
C THR A 17 -17.53 21.19 -16.01
N ASP A 18 -17.33 21.99 -14.97
CA ASP A 18 -17.51 23.43 -15.08
C ASP A 18 -16.41 24.00 -15.97
N ALA A 19 -16.81 24.73 -17.02
CA ALA A 19 -15.93 25.42 -17.93
C ALA A 19 -16.40 26.88 -18.06
N GLN A 20 -15.46 27.83 -18.05
CA GLN A 20 -15.77 29.25 -18.11
C GLN A 20 -16.15 29.72 -19.52
N ASP A 21 -16.86 30.85 -19.55
CA ASP A 21 -17.50 31.52 -20.68
C ASP A 21 -16.72 31.59 -22.00
N GLY A 22 -17.39 31.23 -23.10
CA GLY A 22 -16.99 31.51 -24.49
C GLY A 22 -18.24 31.68 -25.38
N VAL A 23 -18.28 32.74 -26.20
CA VAL A 23 -19.55 33.31 -26.72
C VAL A 23 -19.73 33.16 -28.24
N ARG A 24 -20.96 32.84 -28.68
CA ARG A 24 -21.50 32.82 -30.09
C ARG A 24 -20.97 31.70 -31.02
N ILE A 25 -21.64 31.29 -32.12
CA ILE A 25 -22.92 31.68 -32.78
C ILE A 25 -23.60 30.41 -33.37
N SER A 26 -24.94 30.41 -33.52
CA SER A 26 -25.66 29.31 -34.20
C SER A 26 -25.93 29.56 -35.68
N LYS A 27 -25.84 28.54 -36.53
CA LYS A 27 -26.66 28.42 -37.77
C LYS A 27 -27.24 27.02 -37.92
N LYS A 28 -28.42 26.94 -38.54
CA LYS A 28 -29.23 25.71 -38.71
C LYS A 28 -28.91 25.02 -40.04
N THR A 29 -28.96 23.70 -40.03
CA THR A 29 -29.49 22.91 -41.16
C THR A 29 -30.39 21.80 -40.62
N ARG A 30 -31.25 21.24 -41.48
CA ARG A 30 -32.39 20.37 -41.12
C ARG A 30 -32.51 19.26 -42.17
N TRP A 31 -33.51 18.37 -42.01
CA TRP A 31 -33.88 17.30 -42.93
C TRP A 31 -32.90 16.09 -42.90
N LYS A 32 -33.31 14.85 -43.21
CA LYS A 32 -34.64 14.33 -43.62
C LYS A 32 -34.81 12.88 -43.13
N LYS A 33 -36.02 12.47 -42.73
CA LYS A 33 -36.39 11.04 -42.67
C LYS A 33 -36.69 10.55 -44.09
N MET A 34 -36.39 9.29 -44.38
CA MET A 34 -37.00 8.52 -45.47
C MET A 34 -37.51 7.17 -44.92
N HIS A 35 -38.58 6.67 -45.54
CA HIS A 35 -39.23 5.39 -45.30
C HIS A 35 -39.57 4.76 -46.67
N LEU A 36 -40.00 3.49 -46.62
CA LEU A 36 -40.57 2.60 -47.66
C LEU A 36 -39.69 1.33 -47.79
N LYS A 37 -40.24 0.12 -48.00
CA LYS A 37 -41.60 -0.25 -48.45
C LYS A 37 -42.13 -1.52 -47.76
N ASN A 38 -43.44 -1.78 -47.83
CA ASN A 38 -44.13 -2.96 -47.28
C ASN A 38 -44.45 -4.02 -48.35
N VAL A 39 -44.88 -5.22 -47.91
CA VAL A 39 -46.01 -6.09 -48.38
C VAL A 39 -45.76 -7.49 -47.77
N GLU A 40 -46.57 -8.01 -46.82
CA GLU A 40 -47.89 -8.68 -46.96
C GLU A 40 -47.84 -10.04 -47.71
N SER A 41 -48.56 -11.11 -47.34
CA SER A 41 -49.51 -11.38 -46.23
C SER A 41 -49.76 -12.91 -46.09
N ILE A 42 -50.55 -13.37 -45.09
CA ILE A 42 -51.68 -14.35 -45.18
C ILE A 42 -52.10 -14.90 -43.78
N GLU A 43 -53.40 -14.87 -43.49
CA GLU A 43 -54.16 -15.72 -42.54
C GLU A 43 -55.36 -16.33 -43.32
N PRO A 44 -56.05 -17.37 -42.82
CA PRO A 44 -57.43 -17.13 -42.34
C PRO A 44 -58.02 -18.10 -41.28
N ASN A 45 -59.21 -17.72 -40.75
CA ASN A 45 -60.24 -18.49 -40.03
C ASN A 45 -59.95 -18.84 -38.54
N ARG A 46 -60.78 -18.47 -37.53
CA ARG A 46 -62.26 -18.49 -37.28
C ARG A 46 -62.75 -19.79 -36.60
N GLU A 47 -63.27 -19.69 -35.37
CA GLU A 47 -64.69 -20.01 -35.03
C GLU A 47 -65.09 -19.68 -33.57
N HIS A 48 -66.40 -19.80 -33.24
CA HIS A 48 -67.02 -19.50 -31.93
C HIS A 48 -67.57 -20.78 -31.26
N VAL A 49 -67.38 -20.94 -29.93
CA VAL A 49 -68.23 -21.81 -29.07
C VAL A 49 -68.46 -21.15 -27.69
N THR A 50 -69.54 -21.51 -26.98
CA THR A 50 -70.11 -20.77 -25.83
C THR A 50 -70.49 -21.63 -24.61
N SER A 51 -70.31 -21.09 -23.38
CA SER A 51 -71.01 -21.46 -22.11
C SER A 51 -70.65 -22.87 -21.53
N LYS A 52 -70.61 -23.22 -20.22
CA LYS A 52 -71.45 -23.09 -18.99
C LYS A 52 -70.64 -23.67 -17.78
N SER A 53 -71.03 -23.72 -16.50
CA SER A 53 -71.82 -22.86 -15.58
C SER A 53 -71.92 -23.45 -14.14
N ARG A 54 -71.83 -22.64 -13.06
CA ARG A 54 -72.36 -22.87 -11.66
C ARG A 54 -71.77 -24.08 -10.85
N THR A 55 -71.93 -24.26 -9.52
CA THR A 55 -72.59 -23.56 -8.36
C THR A 55 -71.63 -23.51 -7.13
N ALA A 56 -71.65 -22.63 -6.11
CA ALA A 56 -72.43 -21.44 -5.72
C ALA A 56 -73.38 -21.46 -4.46
N THR A 57 -73.04 -22.11 -3.32
CA THR A 57 -73.65 -21.86 -1.99
C THR A 57 -72.60 -22.00 -0.85
N ASN A 58 -72.39 -21.12 0.15
CA ASN A 58 -73.20 -20.22 1.01
C ASN A 58 -73.89 -20.84 2.24
N PHE A 59 -73.61 -20.30 3.43
CA PHE A 59 -74.53 -19.92 4.53
C PHE A 59 -73.72 -19.15 5.64
N VAL A 60 -74.34 -18.57 6.68
CA VAL A 60 -74.67 -17.13 6.73
C VAL A 60 -74.49 -16.55 8.17
N TYR A 61 -74.97 -15.33 8.47
CA TYR A 61 -75.02 -14.58 9.76
C TYR A 61 -73.84 -13.63 10.11
N ASN A 62 -74.04 -12.41 10.68
CA ASN A 62 -75.08 -11.37 10.50
C ASN A 62 -74.66 -10.04 11.20
N SER A 63 -75.30 -8.90 10.88
CA SER A 63 -75.13 -7.55 11.51
C SER A 63 -76.08 -7.32 12.72
N PRO A 64 -76.02 -6.20 13.51
CA PRO A 64 -76.62 -4.90 13.12
C PRO A 64 -75.84 -3.62 13.57
N VAL A 65 -76.51 -2.54 14.06
CA VAL A 65 -76.35 -1.16 13.50
C VAL A 65 -76.90 0.02 14.39
N ILE A 66 -76.24 1.21 14.39
CA ILE A 66 -76.76 2.63 14.66
C ILE A 66 -76.89 3.27 16.10
N GLN A 67 -76.87 4.64 16.16
CA GLN A 67 -77.34 5.66 17.18
C GLN A 67 -76.48 5.97 18.46
N ASN A 68 -76.48 7.18 19.12
CA ASN A 68 -76.69 8.61 18.71
C ASN A 68 -76.41 9.67 19.85
N LEU A 69 -76.09 10.94 19.50
CA LEU A 69 -76.37 12.24 20.23
C LEU A 69 -75.67 12.55 21.61
N PRO A 70 -75.68 13.81 22.18
CA PRO A 70 -75.82 15.19 21.61
C PRO A 70 -74.93 16.35 22.20
N VAL A 71 -74.60 17.35 21.35
CA VAL A 71 -74.71 18.85 21.50
C VAL A 71 -74.23 19.64 22.75
N ASN A 72 -73.35 20.65 22.52
CA ASN A 72 -73.55 22.10 22.86
C ASN A 72 -72.50 22.99 22.14
N ARG A 73 -72.93 23.95 21.31
CA ARG A 73 -72.96 25.43 21.51
C ARG A 73 -71.59 26.12 21.64
N GLU A 74 -71.18 26.92 20.64
CA GLU A 74 -71.55 28.35 20.41
C GLU A 74 -70.96 29.29 21.48
N ASP A 75 -69.93 30.09 21.15
CA ASP A 75 -70.11 31.54 20.92
C ASP A 75 -68.89 32.26 20.29
N SER A 76 -69.15 33.52 19.91
CA SER A 76 -68.32 34.62 19.42
C SER A 76 -67.87 35.52 20.61
N SER A 77 -67.06 36.60 20.53
CA SER A 77 -66.01 37.09 19.60
C SER A 77 -65.29 38.32 20.22
N TYR A 78 -64.22 38.81 19.58
CA TYR A 78 -63.76 40.23 19.56
C TYR A 78 -63.39 41.06 20.84
N LYS A 79 -62.14 41.58 20.79
CA LYS A 79 -61.72 43.01 20.97
C LYS A 79 -61.40 43.66 22.36
N LEU A 80 -60.18 44.23 22.37
CA LEU A 80 -59.74 45.57 22.85
C LEU A 80 -59.51 45.94 24.36
N PHE A 81 -58.21 46.22 24.64
CA PHE A 81 -57.64 47.47 25.22
C PHE A 81 -57.62 47.80 26.74
N THR A 82 -56.50 48.44 27.14
CA THR A 82 -56.31 49.45 28.23
C THR A 82 -56.43 48.97 29.70
N THR A 83 -55.68 49.46 30.71
CA THR A 83 -54.57 50.47 30.83
C THR A 83 -53.88 50.41 32.21
N PHE A 84 -52.60 50.83 32.29
CA PHE A 84 -51.87 51.37 33.47
C PHE A 84 -51.83 50.47 34.76
N GLU A 85 -51.01 50.69 35.80
CA GLU A 85 -49.89 51.61 36.09
C GLU A 85 -48.87 50.92 37.04
N GLY A 86 -47.68 51.50 37.28
CA GLY A 86 -46.88 51.21 38.48
C GLY A 86 -45.39 50.87 38.27
N VAL A 87 -44.51 51.83 38.61
CA VAL A 87 -43.07 51.65 38.85
C VAL A 87 -42.69 52.48 40.08
N PRO A 88 -42.09 51.86 41.12
CA PRO A 88 -40.73 52.21 41.56
C PRO A 88 -39.88 50.93 41.80
N ASN A 89 -38.54 50.96 41.92
CA ASN A 89 -37.56 52.05 41.91
C ASN A 89 -36.19 51.51 41.43
N GLU A 90 -35.28 52.40 41.00
CA GLU A 90 -33.86 52.06 40.76
C GLU A 90 -33.05 52.09 42.09
N PRO A 91 -31.74 51.73 42.06
CA PRO A 91 -30.73 52.72 41.65
C PRO A 91 -29.70 52.21 40.62
N LYS A 92 -29.32 53.08 39.69
CA LYS A 92 -28.14 52.91 38.81
C LYS A 92 -26.84 53.33 39.51
N ILE A 93 -25.73 52.67 39.16
CA ILE A 93 -24.42 53.27 38.84
C ILE A 93 -23.83 52.35 37.76
N GLU A 94 -24.00 52.59 36.45
CA GLU A 94 -23.34 53.59 35.59
C GLU A 94 -21.79 53.57 35.60
N GLN A 95 -21.21 53.00 34.54
CA GLN A 95 -20.42 53.81 33.60
C GLN A 95 -20.25 53.07 32.25
N ASP A 96 -21.01 53.53 31.24
CA ASP A 96 -20.65 53.38 29.82
C ASP A 96 -19.72 54.54 29.42
N VAL A 97 -18.68 54.24 28.63
CA VAL A 97 -18.23 55.14 27.55
C VAL A 97 -17.89 54.27 26.34
N ASN A 98 -18.37 54.69 25.18
CA ASN A 98 -18.30 53.95 23.92
C ASN A 98 -17.05 54.34 23.09
N SER A 99 -16.97 53.87 21.84
CA SER A 99 -15.91 54.08 20.84
C SER A 99 -14.70 53.09 20.94
N ASP A 100 -14.16 52.55 19.85
CA ASP A 100 -14.52 52.77 18.44
C ASP A 100 -14.08 51.65 17.45
N ILE A 101 -14.52 51.81 16.20
CA ILE A 101 -13.98 51.29 14.93
C ILE A 101 -14.41 49.88 14.45
N ASP A 102 -14.98 49.91 13.23
CA ASP A 102 -15.29 48.84 12.29
C ASP A 102 -14.11 47.89 11.98
N SER A 103 -14.40 46.62 11.71
CA SER A 103 -13.74 45.91 10.61
C SER A 103 -14.72 44.96 9.90
N LYS A 104 -14.89 45.16 8.59
CA LYS A 104 -15.90 44.46 7.78
C LYS A 104 -15.34 43.19 7.16
N ASN A 105 -16.17 42.16 7.08
CA ASN A 105 -15.88 41.01 6.21
C ASN A 105 -17.17 40.39 5.66
N ALA A 106 -17.27 40.31 4.33
CA ALA A 106 -18.31 39.63 3.57
C ALA A 106 -17.61 38.90 2.40
N LYS A 107 -17.95 37.67 2.00
CA LYS A 107 -19.26 37.17 1.52
C LYS A 107 -19.78 38.02 0.32
N THR A 108 -20.12 37.46 -0.84
CA THR A 108 -20.33 36.04 -1.19
C THR A 108 -20.17 35.77 -2.70
N HIS A 109 -20.35 34.51 -3.10
CA HIS A 109 -20.47 33.96 -4.46
C HIS A 109 -21.07 34.84 -5.56
N THR A 110 -20.75 34.51 -6.80
CA THR A 110 -21.63 34.69 -7.97
C THR A 110 -21.59 33.43 -8.83
N ILE A 111 -22.71 33.09 -9.48
CA ILE A 111 -22.85 32.01 -10.48
C ILE A 111 -23.59 32.58 -11.70
N MET A 112 -23.00 32.37 -12.88
CA MET A 112 -23.59 32.34 -14.24
C MET A 112 -24.39 33.52 -14.84
N GLN A 113 -23.92 33.98 -16.01
CA GLN A 113 -24.50 33.75 -17.36
C GLN A 113 -26.04 33.69 -17.57
N THR A 114 -26.61 34.04 -18.75
CA THR A 114 -26.18 34.77 -19.98
C THR A 114 -27.41 35.17 -20.83
N THR A 115 -27.28 36.18 -21.71
CA THR A 115 -27.84 36.34 -23.09
C THR A 115 -27.63 37.81 -23.51
N GLY A 116 -27.51 38.26 -24.78
CA GLY A 116 -27.35 37.61 -26.09
C GLY A 116 -27.22 38.66 -27.23
N LEU A 117 -26.44 38.36 -28.27
CA LEU A 117 -26.46 38.85 -29.69
C LEU A 117 -27.01 40.26 -30.05
N SER A 118 -26.28 41.10 -30.82
CA SER A 118 -26.01 40.85 -32.26
C SER A 118 -24.73 41.51 -32.87
N ASN A 119 -24.78 42.17 -34.03
CA ASN A 119 -23.84 42.12 -35.18
C ASN A 119 -23.21 43.51 -35.53
N GLN A 120 -22.20 43.77 -36.41
CA GLN A 120 -21.29 43.10 -37.39
C GLN A 120 -20.21 44.15 -37.86
N SER A 121 -19.21 44.00 -38.77
CA SER A 121 -18.54 42.92 -39.53
C SER A 121 -17.22 43.39 -40.22
N HIS A 122 -16.18 42.53 -40.23
CA HIS A 122 -15.11 42.30 -41.24
C HIS A 122 -14.35 43.43 -41.99
N GLN A 123 -13.01 43.44 -41.85
CA GLN A 123 -11.98 43.04 -42.85
C GLN A 123 -10.68 42.66 -42.05
N ASN A 124 -9.97 41.56 -42.33
CA ASN A 124 -8.85 41.34 -43.28
C ASN A 124 -7.66 42.33 -43.13
N SER A 125 -6.37 41.94 -43.16
CA SER A 125 -5.71 40.62 -43.08
C SER A 125 -4.16 40.73 -43.02
N THR A 126 -3.48 39.78 -42.33
CA THR A 126 -2.07 39.33 -42.54
C THR A 126 -0.86 40.23 -42.14
N GLN A 127 0.11 39.59 -41.45
CA GLN A 127 1.58 39.83 -41.39
C GLN A 127 2.23 41.07 -40.73
N GLU A 128 3.40 40.76 -40.14
CA GLU A 128 4.64 41.54 -39.97
C GLU A 128 4.76 42.75 -39.01
N LEU A 129 5.47 42.47 -37.89
CA LEU A 129 6.76 43.06 -37.45
C LEU A 129 6.92 44.58 -37.15
N LYS A 130 7.85 44.83 -36.20
CA LYS A 130 8.54 46.11 -35.89
C LYS A 130 7.70 47.22 -35.24
N GLU A 131 8.26 48.18 -34.50
CA GLU A 131 9.44 48.33 -33.60
C GLU A 131 9.31 49.74 -32.94
N SER A 132 10.25 50.17 -32.08
CA SER A 132 10.41 51.55 -31.54
C SER A 132 9.24 52.11 -30.67
N GLU A 133 9.40 52.34 -29.37
CA GLU A 133 10.19 53.38 -28.68
C GLU A 133 9.67 54.83 -28.80
N ASN A 134 9.28 55.48 -27.69
CA ASN A 134 10.27 56.25 -26.89
C ASN A 134 9.69 56.91 -25.60
N ASN A 135 10.52 56.86 -24.55
CA ASN A 135 10.68 57.73 -23.37
C ASN A 135 9.69 58.88 -23.06
N ILE A 136 9.20 58.91 -21.80
CA ILE A 136 9.26 60.10 -20.93
C ILE A 136 9.84 59.68 -19.56
N ASN A 137 10.88 60.37 -19.09
CA ASN A 137 11.45 60.18 -17.75
C ASN A 137 10.69 60.97 -16.68
N VAL A 138 10.48 60.36 -15.51
CA VAL A 138 10.30 61.08 -14.23
C VAL A 138 11.19 60.40 -13.20
N ASN A 139 12.01 61.19 -12.50
CA ASN A 139 13.04 60.70 -11.58
C ASN A 139 12.54 60.50 -10.14
N LEU A 140 13.45 59.96 -9.33
CA LEU A 140 13.45 59.90 -7.87
C LEU A 140 13.07 61.25 -7.22
N ASP A 141 12.69 61.33 -5.93
CA ASP A 141 12.91 60.40 -4.81
C ASP A 141 11.83 60.57 -3.71
N MET A 142 11.65 59.57 -2.85
CA MET A 142 11.29 59.71 -1.41
C MET A 142 11.25 58.33 -0.72
N ASN A 143 12.39 57.89 -0.19
CA ASN A 143 12.47 56.77 0.77
C ASN A 143 11.82 57.11 2.12
N SER A 144 11.26 56.12 2.85
CA SER A 144 11.40 55.95 4.34
C SER A 144 10.40 55.01 5.06
N LYS A 145 9.94 53.91 4.46
CA LYS A 145 9.48 52.73 5.23
C LYS A 145 10.16 51.46 4.72
N ARG A 146 11.11 50.95 5.50
CA ARG A 146 11.76 49.65 5.29
C ARG A 146 11.08 48.62 6.20
N ASP A 147 10.77 47.45 5.67
CA ASP A 147 10.24 46.35 6.47
C ASP A 147 11.32 45.79 7.40
N ASN A 148 11.02 45.73 8.70
CA ASN A 148 11.96 45.32 9.76
C ASN A 148 12.11 43.79 9.87
N VAL A 149 12.23 43.10 8.73
CA VAL A 149 12.43 41.64 8.67
C VAL A 149 13.85 41.30 9.16
N ARG A 150 13.96 40.40 10.15
CA ARG A 150 15.27 39.93 10.62
C ARG A 150 15.90 39.04 9.56
N VAL A 151 17.13 39.39 9.14
CA VAL A 151 17.97 38.57 8.26
C VAL A 151 19.32 38.25 8.90
N ASN A 152 20.03 37.25 8.40
CA ASN A 152 21.42 36.94 8.75
C ASN A 152 22.45 37.58 7.79
N GLU A 153 23.74 37.27 7.98
CA GLU A 153 24.90 37.79 7.23
C GLU A 153 24.83 37.52 5.71
N ILE A 154 24.06 36.50 5.33
CA ILE A 154 23.84 36.06 3.95
C ILE A 154 22.37 36.28 3.50
N ASN A 155 21.69 37.29 4.02
CA ASN A 155 20.35 37.73 3.58
C ASN A 155 19.24 36.66 3.74
N MET A 156 19.48 35.57 4.47
CA MET A 156 18.44 34.60 4.81
C MET A 156 17.46 35.21 5.82
N GLN A 157 16.16 35.10 5.59
CA GLN A 157 15.14 35.49 6.56
C GLN A 157 15.18 34.56 7.77
N MET A 158 15.25 35.17 8.96
CA MET A 158 15.29 34.50 10.25
C MET A 158 13.94 34.63 10.96
N LEU A 159 13.79 33.99 12.12
CA LEU A 159 12.59 34.13 12.96
C LEU A 159 12.30 35.60 13.29
N PRO A 160 11.03 36.06 13.20
CA PRO A 160 10.62 37.42 13.54
C PRO A 160 11.09 37.85 14.93
N GLU A 161 11.45 39.12 15.09
CA GLU A 161 12.17 39.61 16.27
C GLU A 161 11.43 39.36 17.60
N ALA A 162 10.09 39.41 17.59
CA ALA A 162 9.25 39.11 18.75
C ALA A 162 9.34 37.62 19.18
N LEU A 163 9.27 36.70 18.22
CA LEU A 163 9.45 35.26 18.46
C LEU A 163 10.88 34.94 18.89
N HIS A 164 11.87 35.59 18.29
CA HIS A 164 13.27 35.43 18.67
C HIS A 164 13.51 35.85 20.13
N LYS A 165 13.02 37.04 20.52
CA LYS A 165 13.09 37.52 21.92
C LYS A 165 12.41 36.58 22.91
N GLN A 166 11.28 35.98 22.54
CA GLN A 166 10.55 35.02 23.38
C GLN A 166 11.28 33.67 23.53
N LEU A 167 11.91 33.18 22.47
CA LEU A 167 12.53 31.84 22.42
C LEU A 167 13.98 31.80 22.92
N PHE A 168 14.75 32.87 22.71
CA PHE A 168 16.21 32.91 22.87
C PHE A 168 16.72 34.00 23.85
N GLN A 169 15.82 34.79 24.45
CA GLN A 169 16.04 35.64 25.64
C GLN A 169 17.43 36.32 25.82
N LYS A 170 17.99 36.92 24.76
CA LYS A 170 19.39 37.44 24.70
C LYS A 170 20.43 36.35 25.00
N ASP A 171 20.73 35.52 24.00
CA ASP A 171 21.89 34.62 24.06
C ASP A 171 23.21 35.38 24.33
N ASP A 172 24.08 34.75 25.12
CA ASP A 172 25.40 35.26 25.47
C ASP A 172 26.36 35.15 24.27
N LYS A 173 26.76 36.31 23.72
CA LYS A 173 27.90 36.50 22.81
C LYS A 173 27.97 35.53 21.62
N GLU A 174 27.30 35.89 20.53
CA GLU A 174 27.68 35.36 19.21
C GLU A 174 29.13 35.78 18.88
N ASP A 175 30.01 34.80 18.64
CA ASP A 175 31.36 35.01 18.10
C ASP A 175 31.24 35.66 16.71
N CYS A 176 31.36 36.98 16.64
CA CYS A 176 31.18 37.74 15.41
C CYS A 176 32.24 37.37 14.35
N ILE A 177 31.82 36.56 13.38
CA ILE A 177 32.64 36.08 12.25
C ILE A 177 33.19 37.25 11.44
N SER A 178 34.41 37.11 10.94
CA SER A 178 35.08 38.21 10.22
C SER A 178 34.38 38.55 8.91
N LYS A 179 34.44 39.82 8.51
CA LYS A 179 33.87 40.29 7.22
C LYS A 179 34.53 39.61 6.02
N GLU A 180 35.80 39.22 6.15
CA GLU A 180 36.55 38.46 5.15
C GLU A 180 35.97 37.05 4.98
N GLU A 181 35.67 36.34 6.07
CA GLU A 181 35.01 35.03 6.01
C GLU A 181 33.59 35.10 5.44
N ILE A 182 32.83 36.16 5.76
CA ILE A 182 31.50 36.39 5.17
C ILE A 182 31.62 36.61 3.64
N ASN A 183 32.63 37.35 3.17
CA ASN A 183 32.87 37.52 1.74
C ASN A 183 33.30 36.20 1.08
N ASN A 184 34.19 35.42 1.70
CA ASN A 184 34.59 34.09 1.23
C ASN A 184 33.39 33.13 1.10
N ILE A 185 32.41 33.19 2.01
CA ILE A 185 31.14 32.44 1.90
C ILE A 185 30.35 32.90 0.66
N LYS A 186 30.26 34.21 0.43
CA LYS A 186 29.52 34.79 -0.72
C LYS A 186 30.17 34.41 -2.06
N GLU A 187 31.49 34.45 -2.16
CA GLU A 187 32.25 34.02 -3.35
C GLU A 187 32.14 32.50 -3.59
N ASN A 188 32.15 31.69 -2.52
CA ASN A 188 31.91 30.25 -2.62
C ASN A 188 30.50 29.96 -3.16
N LEU A 189 29.45 30.57 -2.58
CA LEU A 189 28.06 30.43 -3.06
C LEU A 189 27.90 30.91 -4.52
N ALA A 190 28.51 32.03 -4.89
CA ALA A 190 28.52 32.52 -6.28
C ALA A 190 29.20 31.53 -7.25
N THR A 191 30.23 30.82 -6.82
CA THR A 191 30.91 29.76 -7.61
C THR A 191 29.97 28.60 -7.96
N TYR A 192 28.94 28.33 -7.14
CA TYR A 192 27.88 27.35 -7.44
C TYR A 192 26.68 27.95 -8.19
N GLY A 193 26.76 29.21 -8.63
CA GLY A 193 25.69 29.92 -9.33
C GLY A 193 24.53 30.35 -8.44
N ILE A 194 24.77 30.51 -7.13
CA ILE A 194 23.79 30.99 -6.16
C ILE A 194 24.00 32.50 -5.98
N ASN A 195 23.04 33.32 -6.42
CA ASN A 195 22.97 34.72 -6.02
C ASN A 195 22.23 34.83 -4.68
N ILE A 196 22.76 35.64 -3.78
CA ILE A 196 22.27 35.81 -2.40
C ILE A 196 21.25 36.95 -2.31
N GLU A 197 21.23 37.85 -3.29
CA GLU A 197 20.27 38.95 -3.38
C GLU A 197 18.89 38.47 -3.87
N ASP A 198 18.83 37.37 -4.62
CA ASP A 198 17.60 36.74 -5.16
C ASP A 198 16.73 36.02 -4.10
N ALA A 199 17.07 36.15 -2.80
CA ALA A 199 16.37 35.49 -1.70
C ALA A 199 14.96 36.07 -1.50
N ILE A 200 13.93 35.29 -1.85
CA ILE A 200 12.52 35.66 -1.65
C ILE A 200 12.22 35.80 -0.15
N ARG A 201 11.71 36.97 0.24
CA ARG A 201 11.23 37.22 1.61
C ARG A 201 9.74 36.89 1.72
N LEU A 202 9.37 36.24 2.81
CA LEU A 202 8.01 35.92 3.21
C LEU A 202 7.51 36.98 4.22
N PRO A 203 6.18 37.18 4.37
CA PRO A 203 5.65 38.07 5.40
C PRO A 203 5.91 37.53 6.81
N ASP A 204 6.31 38.42 7.72
CA ASP A 204 6.62 38.06 9.11
C ASP A 204 5.37 37.59 9.89
N VAL A 205 5.54 36.53 10.69
CA VAL A 205 4.44 35.87 11.42
C VAL A 205 4.36 36.37 12.86
N ASN A 206 3.26 37.06 13.20
CA ASN A 206 2.97 37.53 14.57
C ASN A 206 2.24 36.44 15.39
N LEU A 207 2.99 35.44 15.88
CA LEU A 207 2.48 34.40 16.76
C LEU A 207 2.93 34.65 18.21
N LYS A 208 1.99 34.65 19.17
CA LYS A 208 2.29 34.69 20.61
C LYS A 208 2.34 33.26 21.15
N LEU A 209 3.52 32.77 21.51
CA LEU A 209 3.68 31.43 22.09
C LEU A 209 3.36 31.44 23.61
N PRO A 210 3.13 30.29 24.25
CA PRO A 210 3.12 30.16 25.71
C PRO A 210 4.48 30.51 26.34
N ALA A 211 4.50 30.74 27.65
CA ALA A 211 5.74 30.95 28.39
C ALA A 211 6.61 29.67 28.42
N LEU A 212 7.93 29.83 28.25
CA LEU A 212 8.88 28.72 28.31
C LEU A 212 9.00 28.18 29.75
N LYS A 213 8.96 26.85 29.88
CA LYS A 213 9.23 26.09 31.11
C LYS A 213 10.74 25.82 31.29
N GLY A 214 11.55 26.87 31.22
CA GLY A 214 13.02 26.80 31.24
C GLY A 214 13.62 28.10 30.72
N ARG A 215 14.95 28.23 30.79
CA ARG A 215 15.69 29.41 30.28
C ARG A 215 15.77 29.42 28.76
N ASN A 216 15.97 28.25 28.15
CA ASN A 216 16.12 28.06 26.72
C ASN A 216 15.22 26.91 26.20
N ILE A 217 15.25 26.66 24.89
CA ILE A 217 14.45 25.64 24.21
C ILE A 217 14.81 24.21 24.68
N GLU A 218 16.08 23.93 24.93
CA GLU A 218 16.55 22.60 25.39
C GLU A 218 15.99 22.27 26.78
N GLU A 219 16.18 23.18 27.76
CA GLU A 219 15.66 23.02 29.11
C GLU A 219 14.13 22.93 29.10
N HIS A 220 13.46 23.67 28.22
CA HIS A 220 12.01 23.60 28.02
C HIS A 220 11.54 22.20 27.62
N PHE A 221 12.16 21.59 26.60
CA PHE A 221 11.82 20.22 26.17
C PHE A 221 12.22 19.17 27.22
N TYR A 222 13.38 19.31 27.87
CA TYR A 222 13.78 18.44 28.97
C TYR A 222 12.76 18.48 30.11
N ASN A 223 12.36 19.67 30.57
CA ASN A 223 11.40 19.85 31.66
C ASN A 223 9.99 19.34 31.29
N ILE A 224 9.54 19.52 30.04
CA ILE A 224 8.27 18.94 29.57
C ILE A 224 8.33 17.41 29.54
N GLY A 225 9.36 16.83 28.90
CA GLY A 225 9.51 15.37 28.82
C GLY A 225 9.64 14.73 30.20
N LYS A 226 10.36 15.38 31.12
CA LYS A 226 10.49 14.98 32.53
C LYS A 226 9.16 15.07 33.28
N ALA A 227 8.36 16.12 33.06
CA ALA A 227 7.04 16.26 33.68
C ALA A 227 6.05 15.20 33.17
N GLN A 228 6.07 14.88 31.88
CA GLN A 228 5.26 13.83 31.26
C GLN A 228 5.66 12.42 31.75
N THR A 229 6.96 12.13 31.81
CA THR A 229 7.46 10.78 32.16
C THR A 229 7.50 10.49 33.66
N LYS A 230 7.66 11.50 34.53
CA LYS A 230 7.76 11.33 36.00
C LYS A 230 6.74 10.37 36.64
N PRO A 231 5.41 10.45 36.38
CA PRO A 231 4.46 9.50 36.98
C PRO A 231 4.68 8.06 36.47
N TYR A 232 4.94 7.90 35.18
CA TYR A 232 5.19 6.61 34.53
C TYR A 232 6.49 5.95 34.97
N LEU A 233 7.57 6.72 35.12
CA LEU A 233 8.87 6.26 35.63
C LEU A 233 8.75 5.64 37.02
N LYS A 234 7.92 6.21 37.90
CA LYS A 234 7.67 5.63 39.23
C LYS A 234 7.07 4.22 39.11
N ILE A 235 6.10 4.05 38.23
CA ILE A 235 5.39 2.77 38.03
C ILE A 235 6.33 1.72 37.43
N ILE A 236 7.12 2.07 36.42
CA ILE A 236 8.11 1.15 35.81
C ILE A 236 9.12 0.68 36.87
N ASN A 237 9.63 1.59 37.70
CA ASN A 237 10.54 1.26 38.81
C ASN A 237 9.87 0.47 39.96
N GLU A 238 8.55 0.33 39.96
CA GLU A 238 7.80 -0.56 40.86
C GLU A 238 7.48 -1.93 40.24
N ILE A 239 7.42 -2.04 38.89
CA ILE A 239 7.27 -3.29 38.13
C ILE A 239 8.59 -4.09 38.05
N ILE A 240 9.74 -3.40 37.92
CA ILE A 240 11.08 -4.00 37.78
C ILE A 240 11.58 -4.72 39.05
N LYS A 241 10.80 -4.65 40.15
CA LYS A 241 11.04 -5.41 41.38
C LYS A 241 10.60 -6.87 41.23
N ASP A 242 10.89 -7.68 42.25
CA ASP A 242 10.48 -9.08 42.29
C ASP A 242 8.96 -9.24 42.11
N ILE A 243 8.57 -10.24 41.32
CA ILE A 243 7.17 -10.64 41.10
C ILE A 243 6.77 -11.79 42.03
N PRO A 244 5.48 -11.90 42.40
CA PRO A 244 4.98 -13.02 43.19
C PRO A 244 5.17 -14.37 42.47
N LYS A 245 5.25 -15.46 43.23
CA LYS A 245 5.38 -16.82 42.68
C LYS A 245 4.16 -17.19 41.83
N MET A 246 4.40 -17.77 40.66
CA MET A 246 3.36 -18.16 39.70
C MET A 246 2.38 -19.20 40.31
N PRO A 247 1.06 -19.07 40.08
CA PRO A 247 0.07 -20.09 40.46
C PRO A 247 0.36 -21.45 39.82
N LYS A 248 0.08 -22.54 40.56
CA LYS A 248 0.20 -23.92 40.04
C LYS A 248 -1.06 -24.42 39.34
N GLN A 249 -2.20 -23.78 39.60
CA GLN A 249 -3.51 -24.11 39.04
C GLN A 249 -4.26 -22.82 38.74
N TRP A 250 -4.91 -22.77 37.58
CA TRP A 250 -5.68 -21.63 37.10
C TRP A 250 -7.18 -21.96 37.13
N LEU A 251 -8.02 -21.03 37.57
CA LEU A 251 -9.47 -21.19 37.55
C LEU A 251 -10.03 -20.89 36.16
N PHE A 252 -10.80 -21.83 35.61
CA PHE A 252 -11.53 -21.67 34.35
C PHE A 252 -12.84 -20.90 34.58
N LYS A 253 -12.75 -19.57 34.75
CA LYS A 253 -13.90 -18.66 34.95
C LYS A 253 -13.79 -17.44 34.03
N VAL A 254 -14.89 -17.07 33.38
CA VAL A 254 -14.97 -15.88 32.49
C VAL A 254 -14.57 -14.60 33.23
N GLY A 255 -13.83 -13.73 32.55
CA GLY A 255 -13.32 -12.47 33.10
C GLY A 255 -12.03 -12.65 33.88
N TRP A 256 -11.65 -11.66 34.69
CA TRP A 256 -10.40 -11.68 35.44
C TRP A 256 -10.50 -12.44 36.76
N THR A 257 -9.55 -13.34 37.01
CA THR A 257 -9.29 -13.93 38.31
C THR A 257 -7.93 -13.43 38.82
N ARG A 258 -7.91 -12.87 40.03
CA ARG A 258 -6.73 -12.36 40.75
C ARG A 258 -6.27 -13.41 41.77
N TYR A 259 -4.96 -13.61 41.86
CA TYR A 259 -4.29 -14.56 42.73
C TYR A 259 -3.26 -13.79 43.57
N GLY A 260 -3.56 -13.57 44.85
CA GLY A 260 -2.69 -12.85 45.79
C GLY A 260 -1.55 -13.71 46.33
N THR A 261 -0.52 -13.06 46.87
CA THR A 261 0.59 -13.70 47.61
C THR A 261 0.11 -14.63 48.72
N ASP A 262 -1.04 -14.31 49.31
CA ASP A 262 -1.55 -14.92 50.54
C ASP A 262 -2.40 -16.17 50.25
N GLY A 263 -2.41 -16.64 48.99
CA GLY A 263 -3.28 -17.73 48.52
C GLY A 263 -4.73 -17.31 48.26
N THR A 264 -5.04 -16.03 48.40
CA THR A 264 -6.37 -15.47 48.09
C THR A 264 -6.64 -15.51 46.59
N VAL A 265 -7.81 -16.02 46.20
CA VAL A 265 -8.25 -16.09 44.80
C VAL A 265 -9.62 -15.42 44.69
N GLU A 266 -9.68 -14.32 43.94
CA GLU A 266 -10.88 -13.49 43.80
C GLU A 266 -11.15 -13.13 42.34
N ASN A 267 -12.41 -12.81 42.02
CA ASN A 267 -12.83 -12.45 40.67
C ASN A 267 -13.08 -10.93 40.61
N VAL A 268 -12.43 -10.27 39.67
CA VAL A 268 -12.39 -8.80 39.56
C VAL A 268 -12.85 -8.35 38.16
N ASP A 269 -13.28 -7.11 38.03
CA ASP A 269 -13.62 -6.53 36.71
C ASP A 269 -12.36 -6.24 35.87
N TYR A 270 -11.25 -5.84 36.51
CA TYR A 270 -9.98 -5.46 35.88
C TYR A 270 -8.81 -5.52 36.91
N PRO A 271 -7.53 -5.50 36.49
CA PRO A 271 -6.37 -5.53 37.39
C PRO A 271 -6.28 -4.30 38.32
N LEU A 272 -5.94 -4.52 39.60
CA LEU A 272 -6.08 -3.49 40.64
C LEU A 272 -4.84 -2.61 40.84
N GLU A 273 -3.66 -3.04 40.36
CA GLU A 273 -2.41 -2.29 40.49
C GLU A 273 -2.14 -1.38 39.28
N ASP A 274 -1.43 -0.26 39.49
CA ASP A 274 -1.18 0.76 38.45
C ASP A 274 -0.19 0.32 37.36
N GLY A 275 0.49 -0.81 37.57
CA GLY A 275 1.56 -1.31 36.73
C GLY A 275 1.51 -2.83 36.63
N VAL A 276 1.38 -3.33 35.40
CA VAL A 276 1.33 -4.76 35.10
C VAL A 276 2.19 -5.12 33.90
N ILE A 277 2.70 -6.35 33.88
CA ILE A 277 3.18 -7.01 32.67
C ILE A 277 2.03 -7.90 32.18
N PHE A 278 1.76 -7.91 30.87
CA PHE A 278 0.56 -8.47 30.24
C PHE A 278 0.91 -9.18 28.93
N ASP A 279 0.19 -10.26 28.64
CA ASP A 279 0.26 -11.04 27.40
C ASP A 279 -1.14 -11.52 27.01
N VAL A 280 -1.41 -11.63 25.69
CA VAL A 280 -2.73 -12.02 25.14
C VAL A 280 -2.56 -13.07 24.05
N GLU A 281 -3.26 -14.19 24.19
CA GLU A 281 -3.26 -15.27 23.19
C GLU A 281 -4.61 -15.44 22.48
N VAL A 282 -4.53 -15.86 21.21
CA VAL A 282 -5.62 -15.77 20.22
C VAL A 282 -5.72 -17.06 19.43
N CYS A 283 -6.88 -17.74 19.48
CA CYS A 283 -7.15 -18.89 18.63
C CYS A 283 -7.34 -18.46 17.16
N MET A 284 -6.30 -18.61 16.34
CA MET A 284 -6.25 -18.09 14.97
C MET A 284 -7.32 -18.70 14.04
N LYS A 285 -7.74 -19.95 14.30
CA LYS A 285 -8.86 -20.61 13.60
C LYS A 285 -10.24 -20.04 13.94
N GLN A 286 -10.39 -19.35 15.07
CA GLN A 286 -11.65 -18.79 15.56
C GLN A 286 -11.80 -17.30 15.20
N GLY A 287 -10.70 -16.56 15.06
CA GLY A 287 -10.72 -15.14 14.68
C GLY A 287 -9.71 -14.27 15.45
N PRO A 288 -9.76 -12.94 15.31
CA PRO A 288 -8.74 -12.03 15.86
C PRO A 288 -8.89 -11.70 17.36
N LEU A 289 -9.96 -12.19 18.00
CA LEU A 289 -10.37 -11.85 19.37
C LEU A 289 -9.53 -12.54 20.45
N PRO A 290 -9.32 -11.91 21.63
CA PRO A 290 -8.56 -12.50 22.72
C PRO A 290 -9.25 -13.76 23.25
N THR A 291 -8.49 -14.85 23.40
CA THR A 291 -8.98 -16.15 23.87
C THR A 291 -8.64 -16.37 25.34
N LEU A 292 -7.38 -16.09 25.71
CA LEU A 292 -6.85 -16.10 27.07
C LEU A 292 -5.93 -14.88 27.25
N ALA A 293 -5.73 -14.44 28.49
CA ALA A 293 -4.69 -13.46 28.83
C ALA A 293 -4.11 -13.72 30.22
N THR A 294 -2.86 -13.32 30.43
CA THR A 294 -2.18 -13.35 31.73
C THR A 294 -1.61 -11.99 32.06
N ALA A 295 -1.57 -11.66 33.35
CA ALA A 295 -0.84 -10.50 33.83
C ALA A 295 -0.21 -10.74 35.21
N VAL A 296 0.84 -9.99 35.50
CA VAL A 296 1.47 -9.96 36.83
C VAL A 296 1.75 -8.52 37.25
N SER A 297 1.48 -8.23 38.52
CA SER A 297 1.91 -7.02 39.23
C SER A 297 2.92 -7.38 40.31
N ASN A 298 3.49 -6.38 40.98
CA ASN A 298 4.34 -6.61 42.16
C ASN A 298 3.58 -7.09 43.42
N LYS A 299 2.30 -7.48 43.30
CA LYS A 299 1.45 -7.99 44.41
C LYS A 299 0.64 -9.23 44.06
N ALA A 300 0.20 -9.38 42.81
CA ALA A 300 -0.73 -10.43 42.41
C ALA A 300 -0.50 -10.92 40.98
N TRP A 301 -0.83 -12.18 40.76
CA TRP A 301 -1.03 -12.74 39.43
C TRP A 301 -2.49 -12.55 39.00
N TYR A 302 -2.71 -12.51 37.69
CA TYR A 302 -4.02 -12.36 37.08
C TYR A 302 -4.13 -13.29 35.86
N GLY A 303 -5.27 -13.95 35.71
CA GLY A 303 -5.64 -14.71 34.52
C GLY A 303 -7.01 -14.30 34.02
N TRP A 304 -7.16 -14.12 32.71
CA TRP A 304 -8.42 -13.77 32.05
C TRP A 304 -8.86 -14.88 31.10
N VAL A 305 -10.14 -15.24 31.18
CA VAL A 305 -10.75 -16.24 30.28
C VAL A 305 -11.85 -15.59 29.45
N SER A 306 -11.77 -15.73 28.12
CA SER A 306 -12.80 -15.24 27.22
C SER A 306 -14.15 -15.94 27.40
N ASN A 307 -15.24 -15.21 27.19
CA ASN A 307 -16.58 -15.78 27.20
C ASN A 307 -16.76 -16.85 26.08
N SER A 308 -16.15 -16.62 24.91
CA SER A 308 -16.24 -17.52 23.75
C SER A 308 -15.65 -18.91 24.04
N LEU A 309 -14.53 -19.00 24.78
CA LEU A 309 -13.91 -20.26 25.18
C LEU A 309 -14.77 -21.06 26.18
N VAL A 310 -15.51 -20.38 27.07
CA VAL A 310 -16.40 -21.04 28.02
C VAL A 310 -17.71 -21.48 27.36
N GLN A 311 -18.25 -20.69 26.44
CA GLN A 311 -19.53 -20.96 25.76
C GLN A 311 -19.39 -21.83 24.48
N ASN A 312 -18.17 -22.14 24.03
CA ASN A 312 -17.88 -22.90 22.79
C ASN A 312 -18.52 -22.30 21.52
N ILE A 313 -18.84 -21.00 21.51
CA ILE A 313 -19.48 -20.35 20.36
C ILE A 313 -18.42 -20.15 19.27
N SER A 314 -18.54 -20.87 18.15
CA SER A 314 -17.78 -20.53 16.95
C SER A 314 -18.41 -19.29 16.30
N GLN A 315 -17.71 -18.17 16.37
CA GLN A 315 -18.12 -16.93 15.71
C GLN A 315 -17.57 -16.97 14.28
N THR A 316 -18.46 -16.95 13.29
CA THR A 316 -18.06 -16.83 11.89
C THR A 316 -17.43 -15.45 11.63
N PHE A 317 -16.52 -15.37 10.65
CA PHE A 317 -15.82 -14.14 10.29
C PHE A 317 -16.72 -12.94 9.90
N ASP A 318 -18.01 -13.19 9.71
CA ASP A 318 -19.07 -12.22 9.39
C ASP A 318 -19.61 -11.48 10.64
N THR A 319 -19.28 -11.92 11.86
CA THR A 319 -19.77 -11.27 13.09
C THR A 319 -19.02 -9.96 13.39
N GLN A 320 -19.78 -8.89 13.64
CA GLN A 320 -19.24 -7.55 13.91
C GLN A 320 -18.72 -7.45 15.35
N PHE A 321 -17.44 -7.13 15.51
CA PHE A 321 -16.79 -7.04 16.82
C PHE A 321 -17.17 -5.75 17.57
N THR A 322 -17.42 -5.87 18.88
CA THR A 322 -17.73 -4.76 19.81
C THR A 322 -16.75 -4.75 20.98
N PRO A 323 -16.57 -3.62 21.71
CA PRO A 323 -15.67 -3.53 22.86
C PRO A 323 -16.01 -4.51 23.99
N SER A 324 -17.26 -5.02 24.03
CA SER A 324 -17.71 -6.02 25.00
C SER A 324 -17.00 -7.38 24.89
N MET A 325 -16.36 -7.67 23.76
CA MET A 325 -15.65 -8.93 23.46
C MET A 325 -14.14 -8.84 23.75
N LEU A 326 -13.65 -7.69 24.22
CA LEU A 326 -12.24 -7.40 24.46
C LEU A 326 -11.86 -7.51 25.94
N VAL A 327 -10.56 -7.55 26.24
CA VAL A 327 -10.04 -7.60 27.62
C VAL A 327 -10.25 -6.23 28.28
N PRO A 328 -11.00 -6.11 29.39
CA PRO A 328 -11.08 -4.87 30.16
C PRO A 328 -9.82 -4.71 31.03
N MET A 329 -9.14 -3.57 30.94
CA MET A 329 -7.97 -3.27 31.78
C MET A 329 -8.22 -2.18 32.81
N GLU A 330 -9.28 -1.37 32.66
CA GLU A 330 -9.54 -0.21 33.52
C GLU A 330 -11.03 0.08 33.77
N SER A 331 -11.94 -0.81 33.36
CA SER A 331 -13.36 -0.52 33.32
C SER A 331 -14.25 -1.74 33.59
N SER A 332 -15.38 -1.50 34.25
CA SER A 332 -16.40 -2.54 34.44
C SER A 332 -17.22 -2.79 33.16
N GLN A 333 -18.03 -3.84 33.16
CA GLN A 333 -18.93 -4.15 32.04
C GLN A 333 -20.01 -3.06 31.78
N LYS A 334 -20.18 -2.10 32.69
CA LYS A 334 -21.17 -1.00 32.59
C LYS A 334 -20.56 0.34 32.14
N GLU A 335 -19.25 0.39 31.90
CA GLU A 335 -18.54 1.62 31.58
C GLU A 335 -18.16 1.69 30.10
N ASP A 336 -18.61 2.76 29.45
CA ASP A 336 -18.57 2.95 27.99
C ASP A 336 -17.65 4.10 27.54
N GLY A 337 -16.69 4.52 28.38
CA GLY A 337 -15.66 5.52 28.06
C GLY A 337 -16.10 6.98 27.92
N TYR A 338 -17.40 7.26 27.76
CA TYR A 338 -17.93 8.61 27.52
C TYR A 338 -17.57 9.64 28.61
N ARG A 339 -17.47 9.21 29.88
CA ARG A 339 -16.95 10.02 30.99
C ARG A 339 -15.90 9.22 31.75
N LEU A 340 -14.63 9.55 31.56
CA LEU A 340 -13.53 8.88 32.25
C LEU A 340 -13.52 9.20 33.75
N ASN A 341 -13.54 8.15 34.58
CA ASN A 341 -13.43 8.21 36.03
C ASN A 341 -12.02 8.63 36.47
N GLN A 342 -11.86 9.04 37.73
CA GLN A 342 -10.55 9.45 38.27
C GLN A 342 -9.50 8.32 38.19
N HIS A 343 -9.93 7.05 38.31
CA HIS A 343 -9.08 5.88 38.10
C HIS A 343 -8.61 5.72 36.64
N GLN A 344 -9.45 6.02 35.64
CA GLN A 344 -9.11 5.94 34.21
C GLN A 344 -8.27 7.12 33.72
N LYS A 345 -8.29 8.25 34.44
CA LYS A 345 -7.40 9.40 34.22
C LYS A 345 -6.06 9.27 34.96
N LYS A 346 -5.90 8.27 35.83
CA LYS A 346 -4.67 8.04 36.58
C LYS A 346 -3.60 7.45 35.65
N PRO A 347 -2.35 7.94 35.69
CA PRO A 347 -1.23 7.34 34.97
C PRO A 347 -1.07 5.86 35.36
N LYS A 348 -1.07 4.97 34.37
CA LYS A 348 -0.91 3.51 34.51
C LYS A 348 -0.05 2.95 33.39
N ILE A 349 0.64 1.83 33.63
CA ILE A 349 1.48 1.17 32.61
C ILE A 349 1.17 -0.30 32.43
N ILE A 350 1.14 -0.69 31.16
CA ILE A 350 1.09 -2.08 30.70
C ILE A 350 2.39 -2.35 29.93
N VAL A 351 3.16 -3.35 30.36
CA VAL A 351 4.38 -3.82 29.69
C VAL A 351 4.07 -5.14 28.98
N GLY A 352 4.66 -5.37 27.82
CA GLY A 352 4.51 -6.63 27.07
C GLY A 352 5.69 -6.86 26.12
N HIS A 353 5.57 -7.90 25.29
CA HIS A 353 6.52 -8.19 24.23
C HIS A 353 5.82 -8.20 22.88
N ASN A 354 6.07 -7.17 22.05
CA ASN A 354 5.18 -6.79 20.95
C ASN A 354 3.79 -6.33 21.43
N VAL A 355 3.79 -5.51 22.48
CA VAL A 355 2.67 -4.72 23.04
C VAL A 355 1.62 -4.25 22.03
N SER A 356 2.03 -3.91 20.80
CA SER A 356 1.13 -3.42 19.77
C SER A 356 0.04 -4.43 19.39
N TYR A 357 0.35 -5.73 19.48
CA TYR A 357 -0.58 -6.84 19.29
C TYR A 357 -1.59 -6.92 20.45
N ASP A 358 -1.11 -6.89 21.69
CA ASP A 358 -1.91 -7.04 22.91
C ASP A 358 -2.83 -5.83 23.12
N ARG A 359 -2.30 -4.63 22.86
CA ARG A 359 -3.03 -3.35 22.93
C ARG A 359 -4.29 -3.34 22.06
N SER A 360 -4.23 -3.97 20.88
CA SER A 360 -5.40 -4.10 20.00
C SER A 360 -6.48 -5.05 20.52
N ARG A 361 -6.28 -5.71 21.67
CA ARG A 361 -7.29 -6.56 22.34
C ARG A 361 -7.81 -5.97 23.65
N ILE A 362 -7.41 -4.74 24.00
CA ILE A 362 -7.85 -4.04 25.23
C ILE A 362 -9.06 -3.15 24.92
N LYS A 363 -10.14 -3.34 25.69
CA LYS A 363 -11.44 -2.65 25.54
C LYS A 363 -11.31 -1.14 25.50
N GLU A 364 -10.60 -0.56 26.47
CA GLU A 364 -10.55 0.89 26.70
C GLU A 364 -9.75 1.64 25.63
N GLN A 365 -8.91 0.95 24.86
CA GLN A 365 -8.10 1.57 23.80
C GLN A 365 -8.92 2.04 22.60
N TYR A 366 -10.12 1.49 22.41
CA TYR A 366 -11.04 1.86 21.33
C TYR A 366 -11.92 3.08 21.68
N TRP A 367 -11.91 3.56 22.93
CA TRP A 367 -12.69 4.71 23.37
C TRP A 367 -12.21 6.04 22.74
N LEU A 368 -13.16 6.95 22.49
CA LEU A 368 -12.88 8.29 21.95
C LEU A 368 -12.13 9.22 22.93
N ASN A 369 -12.16 8.90 24.23
CA ASN A 369 -11.46 9.65 25.28
C ASN A 369 -10.21 8.86 25.70
N CYS A 370 -9.03 9.44 25.50
CA CYS A 370 -7.75 8.82 25.88
C CYS A 370 -7.62 8.66 27.40
N THR A 371 -7.30 7.43 27.84
CA THR A 371 -7.03 7.08 29.25
C THR A 371 -5.62 7.49 29.70
N GLY A 372 -5.35 7.37 31.00
CA GLY A 372 -4.03 7.49 31.59
C GLY A 372 -3.13 6.26 31.40
N THR A 373 -3.59 5.22 30.69
CA THR A 373 -2.76 4.07 30.31
C THR A 373 -1.69 4.49 29.31
N ARG A 374 -0.45 4.04 29.51
CA ARG A 374 0.59 4.02 28.48
C ARG A 374 1.24 2.64 28.43
N PHE A 375 1.95 2.36 27.34
CA PHE A 375 2.47 1.03 27.07
C PHE A 375 3.98 1.03 26.86
N LEU A 376 4.66 0.00 27.35
CA LEU A 376 6.11 -0.16 27.23
C LEU A 376 6.44 -1.50 26.54
N ASP A 377 6.91 -1.43 25.30
CA ASP A 377 7.23 -2.60 24.48
C ASP A 377 8.68 -3.05 24.68
N THR A 378 8.88 -4.24 25.24
CA THR A 378 10.23 -4.82 25.39
C THR A 378 10.91 -5.12 24.05
N MET A 379 10.16 -5.39 22.98
CA MET A 379 10.72 -5.59 21.64
C MET A 379 11.30 -4.28 21.09
N SER A 380 10.56 -3.17 21.16
CA SER A 380 11.04 -1.83 20.79
C SER A 380 12.23 -1.38 21.64
N LEU A 381 12.24 -1.65 22.95
CA LEU A 381 13.39 -1.38 23.81
C LEU A 381 14.64 -2.17 23.35
N HIS A 382 14.48 -3.45 23.00
CA HIS A 382 15.57 -4.29 22.50
C HIS A 382 16.10 -3.76 21.16
N MET A 383 15.22 -3.33 20.25
CA MET A 383 15.64 -2.72 18.98
C MET A 383 16.40 -1.39 19.17
N CYS A 384 16.11 -0.63 20.23
CA CYS A 384 16.88 0.56 20.62
C CYS A 384 18.28 0.25 21.19
N VAL A 385 18.48 -0.92 21.80
CA VAL A 385 19.73 -1.28 22.51
C VAL A 385 20.63 -2.21 21.69
N SER A 386 20.08 -3.29 21.13
CA SER A 386 20.80 -4.37 20.42
C SER A 386 20.19 -4.69 19.04
N GLY A 387 19.51 -3.71 18.42
CA GLY A 387 18.82 -3.89 17.13
C GLY A 387 19.72 -4.20 15.93
N LEU A 388 19.14 -4.82 14.91
CA LEU A 388 19.83 -5.30 13.71
C LEU A 388 19.59 -4.40 12.49
N ASN A 389 20.62 -4.23 11.65
CA ASN A 389 20.47 -3.72 10.29
C ASN A 389 20.03 -4.83 9.30
N SER A 390 19.52 -4.46 8.13
CA SER A 390 18.95 -5.41 7.16
C SER A 390 19.97 -6.43 6.60
N TYR A 391 21.25 -6.09 6.55
CA TYR A 391 22.32 -7.02 6.14
C TYR A 391 22.62 -8.02 7.25
N GLN A 392 22.86 -7.55 8.49
CA GLN A 392 23.08 -8.42 9.66
C GLN A 392 21.90 -9.39 9.87
N ARG A 393 20.65 -8.90 9.76
CA ARG A 393 19.45 -9.74 9.84
C ARG A 393 19.42 -10.81 8.73
N SER A 394 19.87 -10.48 7.51
CA SER A 394 19.96 -11.44 6.40
C SER A 394 21.08 -12.46 6.61
N LEU A 395 22.20 -12.06 7.20
CA LEU A 395 23.33 -12.93 7.56
C LEU A 395 22.92 -13.94 8.65
N LEU A 396 22.27 -13.46 9.72
CA LEU A 396 21.76 -14.27 10.83
C LEU A 396 20.72 -15.31 10.36
N LEU A 397 19.77 -14.89 9.51
CA LEU A 397 18.77 -15.77 8.89
C LEU A 397 19.37 -16.74 7.86
N SER A 398 20.59 -16.51 7.37
CA SER A 398 21.22 -17.43 6.43
C SER A 398 21.62 -18.74 7.12
N LYS A 399 21.44 -19.88 6.43
CA LYS A 399 21.87 -21.20 6.94
C LYS A 399 23.39 -21.43 6.90
N LYS A 400 24.18 -20.43 6.49
CA LYS A 400 25.63 -20.51 6.54
C LYS A 400 26.13 -20.29 7.97
N VAL A 401 27.19 -20.99 8.32
CA VAL A 401 28.07 -20.67 9.46
C VAL A 401 29.15 -19.75 8.91
N ASP A 402 29.41 -18.66 9.62
CA ASP A 402 30.31 -17.59 9.19
C ASP A 402 30.87 -16.94 10.46
N THR A 403 32.16 -16.60 10.51
CA THR A 403 32.78 -16.12 11.76
C THR A 403 32.24 -14.75 12.18
N GLU A 404 31.84 -13.90 11.24
CA GLU A 404 31.09 -12.67 11.53
C GLU A 404 29.77 -12.97 12.28
N LYS A 405 29.09 -14.07 11.93
CA LYS A 405 27.76 -14.40 12.46
C LYS A 405 27.82 -14.76 13.94
N GLU A 406 28.83 -15.53 14.36
CA GLU A 406 29.05 -15.90 15.76
C GLU A 406 29.36 -14.66 16.62
N ILE A 407 30.19 -13.75 16.10
CA ILE A 407 30.49 -12.46 16.74
C ILE A 407 29.19 -11.65 16.93
N TRP A 408 28.37 -11.48 15.90
CA TRP A 408 27.11 -10.74 16.02
C TRP A 408 26.09 -11.43 16.96
N GLN A 409 26.03 -12.76 16.99
CA GLN A 409 25.14 -13.51 17.89
C GLN A 409 25.44 -13.30 19.38
N SER A 410 26.68 -12.94 19.74
CA SER A 410 27.02 -12.61 21.14
C SER A 410 26.46 -11.26 21.62
N SER A 411 26.14 -10.36 20.69
CA SER A 411 25.81 -8.95 20.98
C SER A 411 24.39 -8.53 20.55
N THR A 412 23.77 -9.31 19.67
CA THR A 412 22.50 -8.99 18.99
C THR A 412 21.69 -10.26 18.73
N SER A 413 20.36 -10.15 18.71
CA SER A 413 19.48 -11.28 18.42
C SER A 413 18.29 -10.86 17.54
N LEU A 414 17.45 -11.82 17.16
CA LEU A 414 16.21 -11.54 16.43
C LEU A 414 15.10 -11.11 17.40
N ASN A 415 14.20 -10.25 16.91
CA ASN A 415 13.16 -9.57 17.70
C ASN A 415 12.25 -10.43 18.61
N SER A 416 12.14 -11.74 18.38
CA SER A 416 11.20 -12.62 19.08
C SER A 416 11.60 -12.93 20.51
N LEU A 417 10.63 -12.96 21.44
CA LEU A 417 10.83 -13.16 22.89
C LEU A 417 11.87 -14.23 23.23
N THR A 418 11.82 -15.42 22.62
CA THR A 418 12.76 -16.51 22.92
C THR A 418 14.22 -16.17 22.61
N GLU A 419 14.47 -15.40 21.56
CA GLU A 419 15.82 -14.96 21.13
C GLU A 419 16.29 -13.72 21.92
N VAL A 420 15.37 -12.85 22.31
CA VAL A 420 15.65 -11.68 23.17
C VAL A 420 15.94 -12.13 24.61
N HIS A 421 15.16 -13.08 25.12
CA HIS A 421 15.36 -13.71 26.42
C HIS A 421 16.66 -14.54 26.44
N LYS A 422 16.95 -15.31 25.38
CA LYS A 422 18.22 -16.05 25.25
C LYS A 422 19.44 -15.12 25.30
N LEU A 423 19.37 -13.93 24.67
CA LEU A 423 20.43 -12.92 24.71
C LEU A 423 20.65 -12.32 26.12
N TYR A 424 19.60 -11.88 26.81
CA TYR A 424 19.73 -11.16 28.10
C TYR A 424 19.66 -12.03 29.35
N CYS A 425 19.12 -13.25 29.25
CA CYS A 425 18.85 -14.16 30.38
C CYS A 425 19.52 -15.53 30.22
N GLY A 426 20.10 -15.84 29.06
CA GLY A 426 21.00 -16.99 28.86
C GLY A 426 20.34 -18.36 28.62
N TYR A 427 19.00 -18.45 28.62
CA TYR A 427 18.27 -19.69 28.31
C TYR A 427 17.09 -19.47 27.37
N GLU A 428 16.70 -20.53 26.66
CA GLU A 428 15.63 -20.52 25.66
C GLU A 428 14.31 -21.07 26.23
N ILE A 429 13.19 -20.71 25.59
CA ILE A 429 11.81 -21.00 26.02
C ILE A 429 11.17 -21.88 24.94
N SER A 430 10.44 -22.93 25.33
CA SER A 430 9.74 -23.79 24.37
C SER A 430 8.60 -23.05 23.67
N LYS A 431 8.37 -23.39 22.40
CA LYS A 431 7.31 -22.84 21.54
C LYS A 431 6.15 -23.82 21.33
N GLU A 432 6.29 -25.08 21.77
CA GLU A 432 5.41 -26.19 21.40
C GLU A 432 3.93 -25.97 21.82
N ALA A 433 3.71 -25.32 22.96
CA ALA A 433 2.36 -24.99 23.44
C ALA A 433 1.67 -23.88 22.63
N ARG A 434 2.43 -23.06 21.90
CA ARG A 434 1.91 -21.95 21.10
C ARG A 434 1.24 -22.42 19.81
N ASP A 435 1.72 -23.51 19.23
CA ASP A 435 1.19 -24.04 17.98
C ASP A 435 -0.28 -24.50 18.14
N LEU A 436 -0.72 -24.80 19.38
CA LEU A 436 -2.14 -25.04 19.70
C LEU A 436 -3.04 -23.79 19.58
N PHE A 437 -2.52 -22.57 19.70
CA PHE A 437 -3.29 -21.35 19.43
C PHE A 437 -3.36 -21.04 17.91
N VAL A 438 -2.33 -21.44 17.16
CA VAL A 438 -2.23 -21.21 15.71
C VAL A 438 -3.02 -22.24 14.91
N GLU A 439 -2.83 -23.53 15.22
CA GLU A 439 -3.38 -24.67 14.48
C GLU A 439 -4.47 -25.44 15.24
N GLY A 440 -4.58 -25.28 16.57
CA GLY A 440 -5.62 -25.92 17.37
C GLY A 440 -6.99 -25.25 17.26
N THR A 441 -8.01 -25.93 17.75
CA THR A 441 -9.38 -25.40 17.89
C THR A 441 -9.66 -24.91 19.31
N ILE A 442 -10.76 -24.18 19.48
CA ILE A 442 -11.20 -23.69 20.79
C ILE A 442 -11.50 -24.82 21.80
N LYS A 443 -11.71 -26.06 21.34
CA LYS A 443 -11.85 -27.25 22.20
C LYS A 443 -10.49 -27.72 22.71
N ASP A 444 -9.51 -27.83 21.83
CA ASP A 444 -8.15 -28.28 22.20
C ASP A 444 -7.50 -27.31 23.21
N ILE A 445 -7.81 -26.01 23.08
CA ILE A 445 -7.40 -24.96 24.05
C ILE A 445 -8.11 -25.12 25.40
N ARG A 446 -9.38 -25.51 25.40
CA ARG A 446 -10.19 -25.75 26.62
C ARG A 446 -9.70 -26.99 27.38
N ASP A 447 -9.43 -28.07 26.66
CA ASP A 447 -9.02 -29.35 27.25
C ASP A 447 -7.59 -29.26 27.82
N ASN A 448 -6.72 -28.44 27.21
CA ASN A 448 -5.35 -28.17 27.68
C ASN A 448 -5.21 -26.87 28.53
N PHE A 449 -6.32 -26.29 28.99
CA PHE A 449 -6.36 -24.93 29.58
C PHE A 449 -5.28 -24.63 30.63
N ASN A 450 -5.05 -25.52 31.61
CA ASN A 450 -4.09 -25.25 32.69
C ASN A 450 -2.62 -25.26 32.20
N MET A 451 -2.32 -26.01 31.13
CA MET A 451 -1.02 -25.99 30.46
C MET A 451 -0.85 -24.66 29.72
N LEU A 452 -1.84 -24.27 28.92
CA LEU A 452 -1.79 -23.06 28.09
C LEU A 452 -1.76 -21.77 28.93
N MET A 453 -2.53 -21.69 30.02
CA MET A 453 -2.41 -20.57 30.98
C MET A 453 -1.02 -20.49 31.62
N SER A 454 -0.40 -21.63 31.91
CA SER A 454 0.96 -21.68 32.46
C SER A 454 2.02 -21.32 31.42
N TYR A 455 1.77 -21.58 30.14
CA TYR A 455 2.57 -21.08 29.01
C TYR A 455 2.49 -19.55 28.90
N CYS A 456 1.28 -18.96 28.80
CA CYS A 456 1.11 -17.50 28.76
C CYS A 456 1.73 -16.80 29.99
N ALA A 457 1.58 -17.40 31.19
CA ALA A 457 2.22 -16.88 32.40
C ALA A 457 3.77 -16.98 32.34
N SER A 458 4.31 -17.99 31.67
CA SER A 458 5.77 -18.13 31.48
C SER A 458 6.33 -17.08 30.52
N ASP A 459 5.61 -16.72 29.45
CA ASP A 459 6.00 -15.63 28.54
C ASP A 459 5.88 -14.24 29.23
N VAL A 460 4.94 -14.07 30.16
CA VAL A 460 4.91 -12.90 31.08
C VAL A 460 6.12 -12.87 32.02
N VAL A 461 6.55 -14.00 32.59
CA VAL A 461 7.81 -14.08 33.39
C VAL A 461 9.03 -13.78 32.53
N ALA A 462 9.11 -14.32 31.31
CA ALA A 462 10.21 -14.02 30.38
C ALA A 462 10.27 -12.54 30.02
N THR A 463 9.11 -11.90 29.83
CA THR A 463 8.99 -10.45 29.58
C THR A 463 9.44 -9.63 30.79
N HIS A 464 9.17 -10.05 32.02
CA HIS A 464 9.73 -9.46 33.25
C HIS A 464 11.26 -9.57 33.28
N ASN A 465 11.80 -10.78 33.10
CA ASN A 465 13.24 -11.05 33.11
C ASN A 465 13.99 -10.17 32.09
N VAL A 466 13.45 -10.05 30.87
CA VAL A 466 13.97 -9.16 29.82
C VAL A 466 13.89 -7.70 30.25
N LEU A 467 12.74 -7.20 30.72
CA LEU A 467 12.58 -5.81 31.15
C LEU A 467 13.61 -5.42 32.21
N CYS A 468 13.81 -6.27 33.22
CA CYS A 468 14.72 -6.02 34.35
C CYS A 468 16.20 -5.90 33.94
N LYS A 469 16.60 -6.51 32.81
CA LYS A 469 17.95 -6.34 32.24
C LYS A 469 18.04 -5.20 31.22
N LEU A 470 17.01 -5.06 30.39
CA LEU A 470 16.99 -4.20 29.22
C LEU A 470 16.67 -2.74 29.55
N TYR A 471 15.80 -2.49 30.53
CA TYR A 471 15.37 -1.13 30.86
C TYR A 471 16.49 -0.24 31.45
N PRO A 472 17.37 -0.75 32.35
CA PRO A 472 18.55 0.02 32.78
C PRO A 472 19.48 0.38 31.63
N LEU A 473 19.78 -0.56 30.72
CA LEU A 473 20.62 -0.33 29.53
C LEU A 473 20.00 0.71 28.58
N PHE A 474 18.67 0.72 28.45
CA PHE A 474 17.96 1.75 27.70
C PHE A 474 18.08 3.13 28.36
N GLN A 475 17.97 3.24 29.70
CA GLN A 475 18.14 4.50 30.41
C GLN A 475 19.58 5.04 30.31
N GLU A 476 20.58 4.16 30.37
CA GLU A 476 21.99 4.51 30.18
C GLU A 476 22.27 5.03 28.76
N ARG A 477 21.79 4.32 27.72
CA ARG A 477 21.98 4.72 26.32
C ARG A 477 21.15 5.95 25.91
N PHE A 478 20.01 6.20 26.57
CA PHE A 478 19.08 7.29 26.22
C PHE A 478 18.59 8.09 27.45
N PRO A 479 19.47 8.84 28.14
CA PRO A 479 19.15 9.54 29.39
C PRO A 479 18.18 10.72 29.23
N HIS A 480 17.92 11.17 27.99
CA HIS A 480 17.03 12.32 27.73
C HIS A 480 15.54 11.91 27.77
N PRO A 481 14.71 12.49 28.67
CA PRO A 481 13.38 11.97 28.99
C PRO A 481 12.36 12.10 27.85
N VAL A 482 12.60 13.00 26.87
CA VAL A 482 11.73 13.13 25.69
C VAL A 482 11.73 11.86 24.83
N THR A 483 12.80 11.06 24.85
CA THR A 483 12.84 9.77 24.14
C THR A 483 11.75 8.83 24.65
N LEU A 484 11.68 8.65 25.97
CA LEU A 484 10.65 7.83 26.60
C LEU A 484 9.26 8.45 26.47
N ALA A 485 9.12 9.78 26.61
CA ALA A 485 7.85 10.47 26.41
C ALA A 485 7.27 10.22 25.00
N GLY A 486 8.09 10.38 23.97
CA GLY A 486 7.72 10.11 22.58
C GLY A 486 7.36 8.64 22.34
N MET A 487 8.08 7.70 22.95
CA MET A 487 7.76 6.27 22.83
C MET A 487 6.40 5.92 23.45
N LEU A 488 6.07 6.46 24.63
CA LEU A 488 4.80 6.20 25.32
C LEU A 488 3.59 6.76 24.54
N GLU A 489 3.69 7.98 24.00
CA GLU A 489 2.61 8.58 23.20
C GLU A 489 2.50 7.94 21.80
N LEU A 490 3.61 7.58 21.15
CA LEU A 490 3.59 6.92 19.83
C LEU A 490 2.98 5.52 19.88
N GLY A 491 3.18 4.79 21.00
CA GLY A 491 2.49 3.54 21.28
C GLY A 491 0.96 3.68 21.48
N SER A 492 0.46 4.91 21.63
CA SER A 492 -0.95 5.23 21.91
C SER A 492 -1.76 5.62 20.66
N ALA A 493 -1.25 5.34 19.45
CA ALA A 493 -1.91 5.64 18.17
C ALA A 493 -3.36 5.11 18.06
N TYR A 494 -4.22 5.83 17.32
CA TYR A 494 -5.66 5.56 17.20
C TYR A 494 -6.16 6.02 15.81
N LEU A 495 -6.96 5.19 15.12
CA LEU A 495 -7.50 5.50 13.80
C LEU A 495 -9.04 5.42 13.83
N PRO A 496 -9.77 6.55 13.84
CA PRO A 496 -11.24 6.54 13.79
C PRO A 496 -11.73 6.13 12.40
N VAL A 497 -12.72 5.24 12.35
CA VAL A 497 -13.39 4.79 11.12
C VAL A 497 -14.91 4.86 11.28
N ASN A 498 -15.63 4.70 10.18
CA ASN A 498 -17.08 4.59 10.17
C ASN A 498 -17.54 3.57 9.12
N SER A 499 -18.86 3.42 8.92
CA SER A 499 -19.45 2.47 7.98
C SER A 499 -18.95 2.57 6.52
N ASN A 500 -18.29 3.67 6.14
CA ASN A 500 -17.58 3.76 4.86
C ASN A 500 -16.44 2.72 4.73
N TRP A 501 -15.88 2.20 5.83
CA TRP A 501 -14.85 1.16 5.81
C TRP A 501 -15.36 -0.16 5.19
N GLN A 502 -16.50 -0.67 5.66
CA GLN A 502 -17.12 -1.90 5.12
C GLN A 502 -17.42 -1.73 3.63
N ARG A 503 -18.10 -0.64 3.29
CA ARG A 503 -18.36 -0.22 1.89
C ARG A 503 -17.07 -0.18 1.06
N TYR A 504 -15.98 0.37 1.58
CA TYR A 504 -14.71 0.47 0.87
C TYR A 504 -14.06 -0.89 0.62
N LEU A 505 -14.16 -1.84 1.57
CA LEU A 505 -13.73 -3.22 1.35
C LEU A 505 -14.61 -3.90 0.28
N GLU A 506 -15.93 -3.81 0.41
CA GLU A 506 -16.91 -4.38 -0.53
C GLU A 506 -16.77 -3.83 -1.96
N GLU A 507 -16.72 -2.50 -2.12
CA GLU A 507 -16.57 -1.85 -3.43
C GLU A 507 -15.18 -2.10 -4.04
N SER A 508 -14.11 -2.13 -3.24
CA SER A 508 -12.76 -2.40 -3.75
C SER A 508 -12.57 -3.88 -4.14
N GLU A 509 -13.15 -4.81 -3.38
CA GLU A 509 -13.10 -6.24 -3.67
C GLU A 509 -13.96 -6.59 -4.88
N SER A 510 -15.21 -6.11 -4.96
CA SER A 510 -16.06 -6.30 -6.15
C SER A 510 -15.38 -5.75 -7.40
N THR A 511 -14.85 -4.52 -7.35
CA THR A 511 -14.15 -3.93 -8.50
C THR A 511 -12.85 -4.69 -8.83
N PHE A 512 -12.19 -5.30 -7.84
CA PHE A 512 -11.04 -6.17 -8.08
C PHE A 512 -11.46 -7.44 -8.80
N ASP A 513 -12.51 -8.12 -8.35
CA ASP A 513 -13.00 -9.37 -8.95
C ASP A 513 -13.62 -9.16 -10.32
N ASP A 514 -14.40 -8.10 -10.53
CA ASP A 514 -14.98 -7.72 -11.83
C ASP A 514 -13.88 -7.56 -12.90
N LEU A 515 -12.83 -6.79 -12.60
CA LEU A 515 -11.71 -6.59 -13.53
C LEU A 515 -10.78 -7.81 -13.62
N ASN A 516 -10.62 -8.58 -12.54
CA ASN A 516 -9.84 -9.82 -12.55
C ASN A 516 -10.55 -10.89 -13.40
N TYR A 517 -11.89 -10.89 -13.42
CA TYR A 517 -12.72 -11.67 -14.33
C TYR A 517 -12.63 -11.15 -15.77
N GLU A 518 -12.73 -9.85 -16.01
CA GLU A 518 -12.55 -9.22 -17.33
C GLU A 518 -11.18 -9.60 -17.94
N ALA A 519 -10.09 -9.46 -17.18
CA ALA A 519 -8.76 -9.87 -17.61
C ALA A 519 -8.65 -11.38 -17.88
N LYS A 520 -9.28 -12.24 -17.04
CA LYS A 520 -9.36 -13.69 -17.29
C LYS A 520 -10.13 -13.99 -18.58
N PHE A 521 -11.25 -13.33 -18.82
CA PHE A 521 -12.12 -13.55 -19.97
C PHE A 521 -11.43 -13.13 -21.28
N THR A 522 -10.79 -11.96 -21.31
CA THR A 522 -9.99 -11.50 -22.47
C THR A 522 -8.79 -12.43 -22.72
N LEU A 523 -8.13 -12.93 -21.67
CA LEU A 523 -7.07 -13.94 -21.80
C LEU A 523 -7.59 -15.30 -22.28
N ALA A 524 -8.77 -15.74 -21.81
CA ALA A 524 -9.40 -16.99 -22.23
C ALA A 524 -9.77 -16.94 -23.72
N LYS A 525 -10.49 -15.90 -24.16
CA LYS A 525 -10.82 -15.65 -25.57
C LYS A 525 -9.57 -15.62 -26.47
N ARG A 526 -8.44 -15.08 -25.96
CA ARG A 526 -7.15 -15.09 -26.68
C ARG A 526 -6.52 -16.49 -26.72
N ALA A 527 -6.61 -17.28 -25.64
CA ALA A 527 -6.20 -18.68 -25.64
C ALA A 527 -7.03 -19.53 -26.61
N ASP A 528 -8.34 -19.30 -26.69
CA ASP A 528 -9.24 -19.96 -27.65
C ASP A 528 -8.83 -19.61 -29.09
N ALA A 529 -8.65 -18.32 -29.40
CA ALA A 529 -8.23 -17.85 -30.72
C ALA A 529 -6.87 -18.43 -31.14
N VAL A 530 -5.91 -18.51 -30.22
CA VAL A 530 -4.60 -19.15 -30.46
C VAL A 530 -4.76 -20.67 -30.64
N CYS A 531 -5.65 -21.34 -29.90
CA CYS A 531 -5.91 -22.76 -30.06
C CYS A 531 -6.43 -23.13 -31.47
N HIS A 532 -7.12 -22.21 -32.15
CA HIS A 532 -7.55 -22.42 -33.54
C HIS A 532 -6.38 -22.54 -34.53
N LEU A 533 -5.16 -22.04 -34.21
CA LEU A 533 -3.95 -22.20 -35.02
C LEU A 533 -3.45 -23.65 -35.13
N MET A 534 -4.06 -24.58 -34.39
CA MET A 534 -3.85 -26.03 -34.59
C MET A 534 -4.34 -26.50 -35.97
N HIS A 535 -5.37 -25.86 -36.53
CA HIS A 535 -5.86 -26.16 -37.88
C HIS A 535 -4.83 -25.70 -38.92
N ASP A 536 -4.59 -26.56 -39.91
CA ASP A 536 -3.58 -26.39 -40.97
C ASP A 536 -2.14 -26.18 -40.44
N GLU A 537 -1.86 -26.61 -39.21
CA GLU A 537 -0.56 -26.48 -38.51
C GLU A 537 0.02 -25.04 -38.41
N LYS A 538 -0.82 -24.00 -38.59
CA LYS A 538 -0.42 -22.58 -38.63
C LYS A 538 0.34 -22.09 -37.40
N TYR A 539 0.22 -22.77 -36.25
CA TYR A 539 1.02 -22.51 -35.07
C TYR A 539 2.54 -22.58 -35.30
N LYS A 540 3.01 -23.29 -36.34
CA LYS A 540 4.43 -23.33 -36.76
C LYS A 540 4.92 -22.00 -37.34
N GLU A 541 4.01 -21.16 -37.83
CA GLU A 541 4.30 -19.84 -38.39
C GLU A 541 4.20 -18.70 -37.35
N ASP A 542 3.59 -18.95 -36.18
CA ASP A 542 3.45 -17.95 -35.11
C ASP A 542 4.73 -17.81 -34.27
N LEU A 543 5.20 -16.57 -34.11
CA LEU A 543 6.47 -16.22 -33.46
C LEU A 543 6.52 -16.48 -31.95
N TRP A 544 5.38 -16.59 -31.27
CA TRP A 544 5.30 -16.77 -29.81
C TRP A 544 4.96 -18.20 -29.39
N MET A 545 4.24 -18.96 -30.23
CA MET A 545 3.61 -20.23 -29.87
C MET A 545 4.19 -21.47 -30.55
N TRP A 546 5.10 -21.33 -31.52
CA TRP A 546 5.79 -22.43 -32.21
C TRP A 546 6.47 -23.46 -31.28
N ASP A 547 6.98 -23.01 -30.13
CA ASP A 547 7.73 -23.81 -29.15
C ASP A 547 6.86 -24.49 -28.08
N GLN A 548 5.54 -24.34 -28.15
CA GLN A 548 4.62 -24.86 -27.13
C GLN A 548 4.24 -26.34 -27.34
N ASP A 549 3.73 -26.95 -26.27
CA ASP A 549 3.33 -28.36 -26.25
C ASP A 549 1.97 -28.57 -26.92
N TRP A 550 2.00 -28.69 -28.25
CA TRP A 550 0.84 -28.91 -29.12
C TRP A 550 0.35 -30.37 -29.15
N SER A 551 0.91 -31.26 -28.32
CA SER A 551 0.54 -32.68 -28.30
C SER A 551 -0.91 -32.91 -27.84
N THR A 552 -1.59 -33.88 -28.46
CA THR A 552 -2.95 -34.30 -28.11
C THR A 552 -2.93 -35.61 -27.32
N GLN A 553 -4.02 -35.94 -26.62
CA GLN A 553 -4.18 -37.23 -25.95
C GLN A 553 -4.99 -38.18 -26.83
N GLU A 554 -4.41 -39.33 -27.17
CA GLU A 554 -5.07 -40.41 -27.89
C GLU A 554 -6.21 -41.03 -27.08
N ILE A 555 -7.34 -41.28 -27.73
CA ILE A 555 -8.53 -41.87 -27.11
C ILE A 555 -8.37 -43.40 -27.07
N LYS A 556 -8.17 -43.95 -25.87
CA LYS A 556 -8.09 -45.40 -25.66
C LYS A 556 -9.49 -46.02 -25.60
N MET A 557 -9.90 -46.62 -26.71
CA MET A 557 -11.15 -47.39 -26.84
C MET A 557 -11.16 -48.61 -25.89
N LYS A 558 -12.35 -49.08 -25.52
CA LYS A 558 -12.50 -50.34 -24.79
C LYS A 558 -12.04 -51.51 -25.68
N LYS A 559 -11.20 -52.40 -25.14
CA LYS A 559 -10.92 -53.68 -25.81
C LYS A 559 -12.20 -54.52 -25.83
N LYS A 560 -12.48 -55.22 -26.94
CA LYS A 560 -13.54 -56.25 -26.97
C LYS A 560 -13.30 -57.24 -25.82
N ALA A 561 -14.36 -57.56 -25.09
CA ALA A 561 -14.33 -58.66 -24.13
C ALA A 561 -14.15 -59.98 -24.91
N SER A 562 -12.96 -60.57 -24.82
CA SER A 562 -12.76 -61.97 -25.20
C SER A 562 -13.47 -62.86 -24.18
N ASN A 563 -14.40 -63.71 -24.62
CA ASN A 563 -15.26 -64.52 -23.74
C ASN A 563 -14.47 -65.15 -22.57
N PRO A 564 -14.85 -64.90 -21.31
CA PRO A 564 -14.20 -65.54 -20.18
C PRO A 564 -14.49 -67.04 -20.21
N LYS A 565 -13.43 -67.86 -20.20
CA LYS A 565 -13.60 -69.30 -19.96
C LYS A 565 -13.97 -69.49 -18.49
N VAL A 566 -15.18 -69.99 -18.26
CA VAL A 566 -15.72 -70.28 -16.93
C VAL A 566 -14.78 -71.25 -16.17
N LYS A 567 -14.40 -70.85 -14.96
CA LYS A 567 -14.05 -71.76 -13.87
C LYS A 567 -14.64 -71.20 -12.56
N SER A 568 -14.95 -72.13 -11.68
CA SER A 568 -15.77 -72.02 -10.46
C SER A 568 -15.05 -71.39 -9.27
N ASP A 569 -15.84 -70.68 -8.44
CA ASP A 569 -15.92 -70.66 -6.96
C ASP A 569 -14.59 -70.62 -6.15
N VAL A 570 -14.42 -69.81 -5.08
CA VAL A 570 -15.30 -69.54 -3.92
C VAL A 570 -15.00 -68.13 -3.33
N GLU A 571 -15.87 -67.65 -2.43
CA GLU A 571 -15.79 -66.44 -1.57
C GLU A 571 -14.47 -66.35 -0.74
N THR A 572 -14.03 -65.24 -0.12
CA THR A 572 -14.78 -64.13 0.54
C THR A 572 -13.89 -62.88 0.74
N ASN A 573 -14.50 -61.72 1.04
CA ASN A 573 -13.90 -60.44 1.50
C ASN A 573 -13.10 -59.66 0.43
N VAL A 574 -13.12 -58.31 0.40
CA VAL A 574 -13.56 -57.31 1.40
C VAL A 574 -14.69 -56.41 0.85
N MET A 575 -15.61 -55.98 1.71
CA MET A 575 -16.58 -54.92 1.42
C MET A 575 -15.99 -53.52 1.68
N GLU A 576 -15.95 -52.66 0.67
CA GLU A 576 -16.29 -51.23 0.78
C GLU A 576 -16.44 -50.60 -0.64
N GLU A 577 -16.73 -49.29 -0.74
CA GLU A 577 -16.94 -48.55 -2.00
C GLU A 577 -18.13 -49.01 -2.89
N THR A 578 -19.30 -49.27 -2.31
CA THR A 578 -20.58 -49.24 -3.06
C THR A 578 -21.57 -48.29 -2.39
N ARG A 579 -21.49 -46.98 -2.71
CA ARG A 579 -22.47 -45.99 -2.19
C ARG A 579 -22.82 -44.77 -3.05
N GLU A 580 -22.08 -44.47 -4.12
CA GLU A 580 -22.35 -43.26 -4.93
C GLU A 580 -23.10 -43.51 -6.26
N GLN A 581 -23.21 -44.77 -6.69
CA GLN A 581 -23.93 -45.13 -7.93
C GLN A 581 -25.45 -45.31 -7.75
N SER A 582 -25.98 -45.13 -6.53
CA SER A 582 -27.42 -45.16 -6.24
C SER A 582 -28.11 -43.79 -6.30
N SER A 583 -27.35 -42.69 -6.47
CA SER A 583 -27.87 -41.31 -6.37
C SER A 583 -28.48 -40.78 -7.67
N ILE A 584 -28.10 -41.32 -8.83
CA ILE A 584 -28.53 -40.80 -10.14
C ILE A 584 -29.89 -41.35 -10.57
N ASN A 585 -30.19 -42.61 -10.27
CA ASN A 585 -31.44 -43.25 -10.68
C ASN A 585 -32.68 -42.78 -9.90
N LYS A 586 -32.52 -41.93 -8.87
CA LYS A 586 -33.61 -41.56 -7.95
C LYS A 586 -34.37 -40.27 -8.32
N TYR A 587 -34.31 -39.86 -9.58
CA TYR A 587 -35.01 -38.68 -10.12
C TYR A 587 -35.92 -38.99 -11.33
N LEU A 588 -36.11 -40.27 -11.66
CA LEU A 588 -37.00 -40.73 -12.73
C LEU A 588 -38.11 -41.69 -12.24
N ASP A 589 -38.20 -41.94 -10.93
CA ASP A 589 -39.33 -42.63 -10.32
C ASP A 589 -40.44 -41.63 -9.96
N ASN A 590 -41.26 -41.24 -10.94
CA ASN A 590 -42.62 -40.75 -10.71
C ASN A 590 -43.58 -41.64 -11.52
N GLU A 591 -44.74 -41.95 -10.94
CA GLU A 591 -45.62 -43.03 -11.38
C GLU A 591 -46.44 -42.65 -12.62
N ASP A 592 -46.01 -43.06 -13.82
CA ASP A 592 -46.84 -43.28 -15.02
C ASP A 592 -46.11 -44.28 -15.95
N GLU A 593 -46.75 -45.40 -16.33
CA GLU A 593 -46.16 -46.45 -17.19
C GLU A 593 -46.21 -46.10 -18.69
N GLU A 594 -45.61 -44.97 -19.09
CA GLU A 594 -45.20 -44.78 -20.48
C GLU A 594 -43.75 -45.24 -20.67
N GLU A 595 -43.54 -46.33 -21.41
CA GLU A 595 -42.20 -46.69 -21.90
C GLU A 595 -41.66 -45.54 -22.74
N ASP A 596 -40.60 -44.86 -22.28
CA ASP A 596 -40.01 -43.71 -22.98
C ASP A 596 -39.78 -44.04 -24.47
N PRO A 597 -40.50 -43.39 -25.41
CA PRO A 597 -40.38 -43.68 -26.83
C PRO A 597 -38.95 -43.48 -27.33
N LEU A 598 -38.20 -42.55 -26.73
CA LEU A 598 -36.80 -42.30 -27.05
C LEU A 598 -35.92 -43.46 -26.60
N ALA A 599 -36.22 -44.16 -25.51
CA ALA A 599 -35.45 -45.33 -25.08
C ALA A 599 -35.54 -46.49 -26.10
N LYS A 600 -36.68 -46.62 -26.81
CA LYS A 600 -36.82 -47.57 -27.93
C LYS A 600 -36.20 -47.05 -29.23
N GLU A 601 -36.40 -45.78 -29.57
CA GLU A 601 -35.81 -45.16 -30.77
C GLU A 601 -34.27 -45.16 -30.73
N PHE A 602 -33.69 -44.91 -29.55
CA PHE A 602 -32.24 -44.88 -29.31
C PHE A 602 -31.67 -46.17 -28.72
N ALA A 603 -32.41 -47.28 -28.70
CA ALA A 603 -31.92 -48.58 -28.21
C ALA A 603 -30.63 -49.04 -28.94
N TYR A 604 -30.47 -48.68 -30.23
CA TYR A 604 -29.26 -48.95 -30.99
C TYR A 604 -28.02 -48.22 -30.42
N LEU A 605 -28.18 -47.11 -29.69
CA LEU A 605 -27.07 -46.43 -29.02
C LEU A 605 -26.52 -47.23 -27.83
N GLU A 606 -27.36 -47.99 -27.11
CA GLU A 606 -26.92 -48.94 -26.09
C GLU A 606 -26.05 -50.05 -26.72
N GLU A 607 -26.39 -50.54 -27.92
CA GLU A 607 -25.50 -51.47 -28.64
C GLU A 607 -24.15 -50.81 -28.96
N THR A 608 -24.13 -49.53 -29.36
CA THR A 608 -22.88 -48.78 -29.60
C THR A 608 -22.06 -48.45 -28.34
N ARG A 609 -22.55 -48.73 -27.13
CA ARG A 609 -21.87 -48.45 -25.84
C ARG A 609 -20.48 -49.10 -25.71
N HIS A 610 -20.19 -50.11 -26.52
CA HIS A 610 -18.87 -50.74 -26.65
C HIS A 610 -17.84 -49.90 -27.42
N LEU A 611 -18.28 -48.95 -28.26
CA LEU A 611 -17.44 -47.99 -28.99
C LEU A 611 -17.01 -46.80 -28.11
N LEU A 612 -17.59 -46.63 -26.93
CA LEU A 612 -17.21 -45.56 -26.01
C LEU A 612 -15.79 -45.77 -25.44
N PRO A 613 -15.03 -44.68 -25.16
CA PRO A 613 -13.71 -44.76 -24.56
C PRO A 613 -13.68 -45.55 -23.24
N ALA A 614 -12.56 -46.21 -22.94
CA ALA A 614 -12.39 -46.93 -21.66
C ALA A 614 -12.39 -45.98 -20.46
N ARG A 615 -11.86 -44.76 -20.67
CA ARG A 615 -11.97 -43.59 -19.81
C ARG A 615 -11.92 -42.37 -20.73
N MET A 616 -12.81 -41.40 -20.57
CA MET A 616 -12.70 -40.15 -21.33
C MET A 616 -11.44 -39.38 -20.85
N PRO A 617 -10.51 -39.03 -21.74
CA PRO A 617 -9.42 -38.12 -21.39
C PRO A 617 -9.98 -36.71 -21.21
N HIS A 618 -9.31 -35.88 -20.40
CA HIS A 618 -9.69 -34.48 -20.22
C HIS A 618 -9.41 -33.71 -21.51
N MET A 619 -10.42 -33.05 -22.09
CA MET A 619 -10.35 -32.31 -23.36
C MET A 619 -9.67 -33.12 -24.50
N PRO A 620 -10.30 -34.17 -25.05
CA PRO A 620 -9.77 -34.92 -26.19
C PRO A 620 -9.53 -34.00 -27.40
N GLY A 621 -8.52 -34.28 -28.22
CA GLY A 621 -8.19 -33.47 -29.41
C GLY A 621 -7.52 -32.12 -29.13
N TYR A 622 -7.63 -31.55 -27.92
CA TYR A 622 -7.01 -30.26 -27.60
C TYR A 622 -5.49 -30.35 -27.30
N PRO A 623 -4.71 -29.28 -27.55
CA PRO A 623 -3.29 -29.18 -27.20
C PRO A 623 -3.02 -29.36 -25.70
N ALA A 624 -1.88 -29.95 -25.35
CA ALA A 624 -1.47 -30.15 -23.97
C ALA A 624 -1.12 -28.85 -23.23
N TRP A 625 -0.74 -27.76 -23.91
CA TRP A 625 -0.65 -26.43 -23.29
C TRP A 625 -2.04 -25.87 -22.92
N TYR A 626 -3.03 -26.00 -23.80
CA TYR A 626 -4.39 -25.48 -23.61
C TYR A 626 -5.18 -26.31 -22.57
N ARG A 627 -5.01 -27.63 -22.58
CA ARG A 627 -5.59 -28.55 -21.57
C ARG A 627 -5.21 -28.15 -20.14
N LYS A 628 -4.00 -27.63 -19.91
CA LYS A 628 -3.52 -27.16 -18.59
C LYS A 628 -4.23 -25.89 -18.10
N LEU A 629 -4.94 -25.16 -18.97
CA LEU A 629 -5.71 -23.96 -18.64
C LEU A 629 -7.19 -24.24 -18.32
N CYS A 630 -7.69 -25.43 -18.65
CA CYS A 630 -9.08 -25.82 -18.42
C CYS A 630 -9.21 -26.55 -17.07
N PRO A 631 -10.24 -26.28 -16.24
CA PRO A 631 -10.56 -27.10 -15.07
C PRO A 631 -11.00 -28.51 -15.50
N LYS A 632 -10.88 -29.50 -14.60
CA LYS A 632 -11.38 -30.86 -14.81
C LYS A 632 -12.85 -30.94 -14.42
N GLN A 633 -13.58 -31.86 -15.03
CA GLN A 633 -15.02 -32.07 -14.80
C GLN A 633 -15.36 -32.55 -13.35
N ASN A 634 -14.35 -32.85 -12.54
CA ASN A 634 -14.47 -33.26 -11.15
C ASN A 634 -14.11 -32.12 -10.15
N ASP A 635 -13.69 -30.96 -10.64
CA ASP A 635 -13.34 -29.81 -9.81
C ASP A 635 -14.63 -29.00 -9.50
N GLU A 636 -14.83 -28.52 -8.26
CA GLU A 636 -16.08 -27.83 -7.86
C GLU A 636 -16.37 -26.55 -8.66
N ASP A 637 -15.31 -25.83 -9.07
CA ASP A 637 -15.36 -24.62 -9.90
C ASP A 637 -15.44 -24.90 -11.41
N TRP A 638 -15.85 -26.10 -11.85
CA TRP A 638 -15.82 -26.46 -13.28
C TRP A 638 -16.79 -25.63 -14.15
N ALA A 639 -16.22 -24.90 -15.11
CA ALA A 639 -16.95 -24.30 -16.22
C ALA A 639 -16.24 -24.59 -17.57
N PRO A 640 -16.96 -24.51 -18.71
CA PRO A 640 -16.36 -24.76 -20.02
C PRO A 640 -15.43 -23.61 -20.44
N GLY A 641 -14.14 -23.93 -20.65
CA GLY A 641 -13.13 -23.02 -21.21
C GLY A 641 -11.85 -22.90 -20.37
N PRO A 642 -10.86 -22.12 -20.84
CA PRO A 642 -9.56 -21.98 -20.18
C PRO A 642 -9.60 -20.98 -18.98
N GLN A 643 -10.35 -21.34 -17.93
CA GLN A 643 -10.58 -20.50 -16.74
C GLN A 643 -9.40 -20.43 -15.78
N ASN A 644 -8.50 -21.43 -15.78
CA ASN A 644 -7.29 -21.47 -14.95
C ASN A 644 -6.14 -20.65 -15.56
N ILE A 645 -6.46 -19.46 -16.08
CA ILE A 645 -5.53 -18.51 -16.69
C ILE A 645 -5.30 -17.30 -15.76
N SER A 646 -4.08 -16.77 -15.71
CA SER A 646 -3.77 -15.56 -14.95
C SER A 646 -2.48 -14.86 -15.41
N THR A 647 -2.33 -13.58 -15.08
CA THR A 647 -1.19 -12.73 -15.47
C THR A 647 0.16 -13.13 -14.83
N SER A 648 0.23 -14.22 -14.08
CA SER A 648 1.46 -14.81 -13.54
C SER A 648 1.95 -16.04 -14.33
N MET A 649 1.16 -16.58 -15.26
CA MET A 649 1.50 -17.79 -16.00
C MET A 649 2.46 -17.51 -17.16
N GLN A 650 3.41 -18.43 -17.38
CA GLN A 650 4.44 -18.30 -18.43
C GLN A 650 3.87 -18.28 -19.86
N VAL A 651 2.68 -18.82 -20.10
CA VAL A 651 2.05 -18.79 -21.43
C VAL A 651 1.41 -17.44 -21.77
N VAL A 652 1.02 -16.63 -20.77
CA VAL A 652 0.25 -15.40 -20.99
C VAL A 652 1.02 -14.29 -21.76
N PRO A 653 2.32 -14.03 -21.50
CA PRO A 653 3.10 -13.09 -22.32
C PRO A 653 3.19 -13.48 -23.80
N LYS A 654 3.04 -14.77 -24.12
CA LYS A 654 3.00 -15.29 -25.50
C LYS A 654 1.61 -15.15 -26.12
N LEU A 655 0.56 -15.53 -25.39
CA LEU A 655 -0.83 -15.32 -25.82
C LEU A 655 -1.15 -13.85 -26.12
N LEU A 656 -0.57 -12.92 -25.36
CA LEU A 656 -0.72 -11.48 -25.58
C LEU A 656 0.21 -10.90 -26.66
N ASN A 657 0.98 -11.74 -27.36
CA ASN A 657 1.96 -11.37 -28.39
C ASN A 657 2.84 -10.19 -27.94
N LEU A 658 3.44 -10.30 -26.75
CA LEU A 658 4.22 -9.21 -26.16
C LEU A 658 5.59 -9.06 -26.83
N THR A 659 5.99 -7.81 -26.94
CA THR A 659 7.26 -7.34 -27.51
C THR A 659 7.98 -6.44 -26.52
N TRP A 660 9.31 -6.37 -26.66
CA TRP A 660 10.16 -5.46 -25.92
C TRP A 660 11.07 -4.74 -26.91
N GLU A 661 11.03 -3.40 -26.90
CA GLU A 661 11.72 -2.56 -27.90
C GLU A 661 11.38 -2.98 -29.35
N LYS A 662 10.13 -3.44 -29.57
CA LYS A 662 9.53 -4.04 -30.78
C LYS A 662 9.90 -5.50 -31.10
N TYR A 663 10.94 -6.05 -30.47
CA TYR A 663 11.35 -7.46 -30.65
C TYR A 663 10.42 -8.42 -29.88
N PRO A 664 10.05 -9.60 -30.42
CA PRO A 664 9.14 -10.53 -29.74
C PRO A 664 9.78 -11.16 -28.50
N LEU A 665 8.98 -11.31 -27.43
CA LEU A 665 9.40 -11.94 -26.17
C LEU A 665 9.36 -13.46 -26.23
N HIS A 666 10.45 -14.09 -25.80
CA HIS A 666 10.63 -15.54 -25.69
C HIS A 666 11.18 -15.93 -24.31
N TYR A 667 11.01 -17.20 -23.92
CA TYR A 667 11.37 -17.70 -22.58
C TYR A 667 12.23 -18.96 -22.68
N ILE A 668 13.42 -18.91 -22.07
CA ILE A 668 14.35 -20.04 -21.99
C ILE A 668 14.53 -20.42 -20.53
N LYS A 669 14.39 -21.71 -20.18
CA LYS A 669 14.34 -22.21 -18.79
C LYS A 669 15.51 -21.71 -17.93
N ASP A 670 16.74 -21.80 -18.44
CA ASP A 670 17.96 -21.46 -17.70
C ASP A 670 18.24 -19.95 -17.65
N HIS A 671 17.50 -19.14 -18.42
CA HIS A 671 17.82 -17.74 -18.74
C HIS A 671 16.67 -16.76 -18.50
N GLY A 672 15.45 -17.26 -18.29
CA GLY A 672 14.25 -16.46 -18.08
C GLY A 672 13.71 -15.86 -19.38
N TRP A 673 13.00 -14.74 -19.24
CA TRP A 673 12.48 -13.96 -20.37
C TRP A 673 13.56 -13.11 -21.03
N GLY A 674 13.49 -13.06 -22.36
CA GLY A 674 14.36 -12.25 -23.22
C GLY A 674 13.68 -11.97 -24.56
N ILE A 675 14.41 -11.34 -25.47
CA ILE A 675 13.99 -11.04 -26.83
C ILE A 675 14.72 -11.91 -27.85
N LEU A 676 14.08 -12.12 -29.00
CA LEU A 676 14.69 -12.67 -30.21
C LEU A 676 15.13 -11.51 -31.12
N VAL A 677 16.41 -11.46 -31.47
CA VAL A 677 16.95 -10.50 -32.46
C VAL A 677 17.55 -11.29 -33.63
N PRO A 678 17.02 -11.17 -34.85
CA PRO A 678 17.62 -11.80 -36.02
C PRO A 678 18.98 -11.17 -36.34
N TYR A 679 19.90 -11.93 -36.93
CA TYR A 679 21.17 -11.41 -37.45
C TYR A 679 21.52 -11.89 -38.87
N THR A 680 20.70 -12.74 -39.47
CA THR A 680 20.89 -13.28 -40.84
C THR A 680 19.57 -13.22 -41.62
N ASP A 681 19.59 -12.65 -42.83
CA ASP A 681 18.45 -12.68 -43.77
C ASP A 681 18.34 -14.00 -44.56
N ASN A 682 19.23 -14.97 -44.32
CA ASN A 682 19.30 -16.20 -45.10
C ASN A 682 18.16 -17.16 -44.74
N LEU A 683 17.22 -17.35 -45.67
CA LEU A 683 16.04 -18.20 -45.54
C LEU A 683 16.30 -19.69 -45.81
N ASP A 684 17.50 -20.06 -46.26
CA ASP A 684 17.85 -21.44 -46.63
C ASP A 684 18.29 -22.31 -45.43
N ILE A 685 18.25 -21.74 -44.21
CA ILE A 685 18.57 -22.48 -42.98
C ILE A 685 17.30 -23.21 -42.49
N GLU A 686 17.36 -24.54 -42.41
CA GLU A 686 16.32 -25.34 -41.75
C GLU A 686 16.29 -25.01 -40.24
N THR A 687 15.31 -24.20 -39.83
CA THR A 687 15.13 -23.74 -38.46
C THR A 687 13.70 -24.03 -37.98
N LYS A 688 13.51 -24.17 -36.66
CA LYS A 688 12.16 -24.34 -36.06
C LYS A 688 11.45 -23.02 -35.78
N LEU A 689 12.19 -21.91 -35.91
CA LEU A 689 11.71 -20.55 -35.73
C LEU A 689 11.17 -20.01 -37.07
N PRO A 690 9.98 -19.37 -37.13
CA PRO A 690 9.45 -18.80 -38.37
C PRO A 690 10.18 -17.51 -38.79
N LEU A 691 11.41 -17.66 -39.31
CA LEU A 691 12.35 -16.58 -39.63
C LEU A 691 11.76 -15.52 -40.57
N LYS A 692 10.97 -15.93 -41.57
CA LYS A 692 10.26 -15.02 -42.50
C LYS A 692 9.38 -14.01 -41.77
N ASN A 693 8.65 -14.46 -40.76
CA ASN A 693 7.74 -13.62 -39.98
C ASN A 693 8.53 -12.75 -38.98
N LEU A 694 9.67 -13.24 -38.46
CA LEU A 694 10.54 -12.46 -37.59
C LEU A 694 11.18 -11.28 -38.34
N LEU A 695 11.71 -11.52 -39.55
CA LEU A 695 12.30 -10.48 -40.39
C LEU A 695 11.25 -9.44 -40.85
N ALA A 696 10.02 -9.86 -41.08
CA ALA A 696 8.91 -8.95 -41.38
C ALA A 696 8.54 -8.02 -40.20
N GLN A 697 8.73 -8.47 -38.95
CA GLN A 697 8.51 -7.66 -37.75
C GLN A 697 9.75 -6.86 -37.32
N CYS A 698 10.95 -7.39 -37.56
CA CYS A 698 12.24 -6.87 -37.11
C CYS A 698 13.26 -6.94 -38.26
N PRO A 699 13.17 -6.04 -39.26
CA PRO A 699 14.12 -5.99 -40.36
C PRO A 699 15.52 -5.64 -39.87
N LEU A 700 16.56 -6.23 -40.48
CA LEU A 700 17.94 -5.98 -40.11
C LEU A 700 18.35 -4.50 -40.34
N PRO A 701 19.31 -3.97 -39.56
CA PRO A 701 19.94 -2.69 -39.88
C PRO A 701 20.62 -2.79 -41.26
N ALA A 702 20.21 -1.94 -42.20
CA ALA A 702 20.68 -2.00 -43.58
C ALA A 702 22.21 -1.91 -43.68
N SER A 703 22.86 -3.02 -44.04
CA SER A 703 24.27 -3.07 -44.36
C SER A 703 24.48 -2.61 -45.80
N ASN A 704 25.35 -1.62 -46.01
CA ASN A 704 25.72 -1.15 -47.35
C ASN A 704 26.71 -2.14 -48.01
N SER A 705 26.22 -3.32 -48.35
CA SER A 705 27.01 -4.47 -48.83
C SER A 705 27.28 -4.46 -50.34
N SER A 706 27.84 -3.37 -50.86
CA SER A 706 28.38 -3.33 -52.24
C SER A 706 29.48 -2.27 -52.41
N ARG A 707 30.68 -2.56 -51.90
CA ARG A 707 31.94 -1.91 -52.29
C ARG A 707 33.05 -2.96 -52.30
N ASP A 708 33.83 -3.00 -53.37
CA ASP A 708 34.91 -3.97 -53.53
C ASP A 708 36.06 -3.69 -52.53
N ILE A 709 36.39 -4.72 -51.75
CA ILE A 709 37.34 -4.64 -50.62
C ILE A 709 38.81 -4.75 -51.10
N SER A 710 39.02 -5.07 -52.39
CA SER A 710 40.36 -5.33 -52.97
C SER A 710 41.27 -4.10 -53.00
N ASP A 711 40.82 -3.01 -53.61
CA ASP A 711 41.73 -1.93 -54.02
C ASP A 711 42.06 -0.97 -52.86
N ASP A 712 41.08 -0.67 -52.01
CA ASP A 712 41.21 0.25 -50.86
C ASP A 712 42.16 -0.30 -49.76
N ALA A 713 42.36 -1.64 -49.75
CA ALA A 713 43.28 -2.33 -48.85
C ALA A 713 44.76 -2.20 -49.26
N MET A 714 45.05 -2.00 -50.55
CA MET A 714 46.42 -1.84 -51.05
C MET A 714 46.94 -0.39 -50.91
N THR A 715 46.04 0.59 -50.91
CA THR A 715 46.36 2.02 -50.73
C THR A 715 46.56 2.42 -49.28
N THR A 716 45.87 1.78 -48.33
CA THR A 716 45.97 2.08 -46.89
C THR A 716 47.17 1.41 -46.20
N LEU A 717 47.61 0.24 -46.69
CA LEU A 717 48.64 -0.61 -46.05
C LEU A 717 49.94 0.14 -45.69
N SER A 718 50.43 0.99 -46.59
CA SER A 718 51.64 1.81 -46.39
C SER A 718 51.47 2.86 -45.28
N THR A 719 50.27 3.43 -45.18
CA THR A 719 49.92 4.45 -44.18
C THR A 719 49.74 3.82 -42.79
N ASP A 720 49.18 2.62 -42.71
CA ASP A 720 48.96 1.92 -41.44
C ASP A 720 50.25 1.34 -40.85
N VAL A 721 51.13 0.75 -41.66
CA VAL A 721 52.46 0.28 -41.22
C VAL A 721 53.28 1.41 -40.58
N GLN A 722 53.19 2.62 -41.14
CA GLN A 722 53.90 3.79 -40.60
C GLN A 722 53.23 4.37 -39.33
N ASN A 723 51.96 4.05 -39.07
CA ASN A 723 51.21 4.48 -37.89
C ASN A 723 51.30 3.53 -36.67
N ASP A 724 51.60 2.25 -36.88
CA ASP A 724 51.61 1.23 -35.81
C ASP A 724 52.97 1.09 -35.09
N LEU A 725 54.08 1.51 -35.72
CA LEU A 725 55.43 1.50 -35.13
C LEU A 725 55.55 2.26 -33.79
N HIS A 726 54.65 3.20 -33.50
CA HIS A 726 54.66 4.02 -32.28
C HIS A 726 53.67 3.57 -31.18
N LYS A 727 52.96 2.43 -31.31
CA LYS A 727 51.78 2.11 -30.46
C LYS A 727 51.87 0.84 -29.61
N ILE A 728 53.08 0.44 -29.20
CA ILE A 728 53.32 -0.78 -28.39
C ILE A 728 52.46 -0.83 -27.10
N GLU A 729 52.17 0.30 -26.46
CA GLU A 729 51.33 0.33 -25.24
C GLU A 729 49.81 0.16 -25.51
N PHE A 730 49.32 0.59 -26.68
CA PHE A 730 47.88 0.58 -27.01
C PHE A 730 47.32 -0.84 -27.11
N TRP A 731 48.12 -1.77 -27.64
CA TRP A 731 47.72 -3.16 -27.88
C TRP A 731 47.50 -3.99 -26.60
N ARG A 732 47.94 -3.52 -25.42
CA ARG A 732 47.56 -4.14 -24.13
C ARG A 732 46.11 -3.89 -23.74
N PHE A 733 45.50 -2.77 -24.16
CA PHE A 733 44.09 -2.47 -23.88
C PHE A 733 43.14 -2.88 -25.01
N LYS A 734 43.61 -2.94 -26.27
CA LYS A 734 42.81 -3.31 -27.46
C LYS A 734 42.45 -4.81 -27.56
N LYS A 735 42.45 -5.56 -26.44
CA LYS A 735 42.12 -7.00 -26.38
C LYS A 735 40.75 -7.32 -25.76
N LYS A 736 39.90 -6.32 -25.54
CA LYS A 736 38.45 -6.52 -25.66
C LYS A 736 38.12 -6.52 -27.15
N ARG A 737 37.62 -7.66 -27.67
CA ARG A 737 37.03 -7.71 -29.01
C ARG A 737 35.80 -6.77 -29.05
N ASN A 738 35.59 -6.08 -30.16
CA ASN A 738 34.22 -5.71 -30.53
C ASN A 738 33.51 -7.02 -30.87
N GLU A 739 32.59 -7.45 -30.02
CA GLU A 739 31.83 -8.67 -30.23
C GLU A 739 30.60 -8.36 -31.11
N PRO A 740 30.31 -9.18 -32.14
CA PRO A 740 29.48 -8.78 -33.30
C PRO A 740 28.02 -8.48 -32.97
N TYR A 741 27.49 -8.95 -31.83
CA TYR A 741 26.12 -8.67 -31.41
C TYR A 741 25.83 -7.18 -31.14
N ASN A 742 26.86 -6.36 -30.86
CA ASN A 742 26.70 -4.91 -30.62
C ASN A 742 26.29 -4.12 -31.88
N GLU A 743 26.46 -4.70 -33.06
CA GLU A 743 26.01 -4.11 -34.31
C GLU A 743 24.54 -4.47 -34.60
N ALA A 744 24.15 -5.71 -34.29
CA ALA A 744 22.78 -6.22 -34.44
C ALA A 744 21.77 -5.63 -33.43
N TYR A 745 22.18 -5.38 -32.17
CA TYR A 745 21.29 -4.86 -31.13
C TYR A 745 21.95 -3.79 -30.27
N LYS A 746 21.26 -2.65 -30.13
CA LYS A 746 21.71 -1.46 -29.36
C LYS A 746 20.73 -1.08 -28.23
N GLY A 747 19.80 -1.99 -27.91
CA GLY A 747 18.75 -1.81 -26.92
C GLY A 747 19.12 -2.30 -25.52
N THR A 748 18.13 -2.42 -24.63
CA THR A 748 18.37 -2.52 -23.17
C THR A 748 18.47 -3.94 -22.61
N GLY A 749 18.40 -4.94 -23.51
CA GLY A 749 18.55 -6.37 -23.20
C GLY A 749 20.03 -6.79 -23.10
N THR A 750 20.35 -7.73 -22.22
CA THR A 750 21.74 -8.19 -22.02
C THR A 750 22.01 -9.48 -22.81
N TRP A 751 23.07 -9.51 -23.63
CA TRP A 751 23.48 -10.73 -24.33
C TRP A 751 23.88 -11.81 -23.33
N CYS A 752 23.56 -13.07 -23.64
CA CYS A 752 23.88 -14.21 -22.78
C CYS A 752 24.49 -15.40 -23.55
N ASN A 753 25.16 -15.11 -24.66
CA ASN A 753 25.88 -16.07 -25.50
C ASN A 753 24.99 -17.20 -26.09
N VAL A 754 23.66 -17.01 -26.10
CA VAL A 754 22.73 -17.94 -26.73
C VAL A 754 22.41 -17.48 -28.16
N ASN A 755 22.61 -18.41 -29.09
CA ASN A 755 22.22 -18.35 -30.48
C ASN A 755 21.13 -19.42 -30.70
N ILE A 756 20.04 -19.05 -31.37
CA ILE A 756 18.92 -19.94 -31.69
C ILE A 756 18.99 -20.22 -33.19
N ASP A 757 19.05 -21.51 -33.51
CA ASP A 757 19.05 -22.09 -34.87
C ASP A 757 19.96 -21.34 -35.89
N ASN A 758 21.10 -20.81 -35.44
CA ASN A 758 22.07 -20.02 -36.24
C ASN A 758 21.48 -18.84 -37.02
N CYS A 759 20.34 -18.29 -36.59
CA CYS A 759 19.66 -17.16 -37.22
C CYS A 759 19.39 -15.99 -36.27
N CYS A 760 19.28 -16.25 -34.96
CA CYS A 760 18.85 -15.26 -33.97
C CYS A 760 19.69 -15.27 -32.69
N TYR A 761 20.03 -14.10 -32.17
CA TYR A 761 20.59 -13.93 -30.84
C TYR A 761 19.47 -13.75 -29.79
N PHE A 762 19.65 -14.36 -28.62
CA PHE A 762 18.77 -14.16 -27.47
C PHE A 762 19.40 -13.20 -26.45
N PHE A 763 18.66 -12.14 -26.09
CA PHE A 763 19.08 -11.17 -25.08
C PHE A 763 18.11 -11.20 -23.89
N LYS A 764 18.64 -11.39 -22.68
CA LYS A 764 17.84 -11.40 -21.43
C LYS A 764 17.25 -10.02 -21.14
N LEU A 765 16.03 -10.00 -20.58
CA LEU A 765 15.44 -8.77 -20.05
C LEU A 765 16.23 -8.25 -18.82
N PRO A 766 16.41 -6.92 -18.68
CA PRO A 766 17.18 -6.33 -17.59
C PRO A 766 16.45 -6.43 -16.23
N HIS A 767 16.99 -7.21 -15.30
CA HIS A 767 16.42 -7.40 -13.96
C HIS A 767 16.94 -6.38 -12.93
N LYS A 768 16.04 -5.90 -12.05
CA LYS A 768 16.30 -4.82 -11.07
C LYS A 768 17.48 -5.07 -10.12
N ASN A 769 17.74 -6.33 -9.74
CA ASN A 769 18.83 -6.67 -8.83
C ASN A 769 20.21 -6.76 -9.52
N GLY A 770 20.27 -6.70 -10.85
CA GLY A 770 21.49 -6.83 -11.65
C GLY A 770 21.45 -8.00 -12.64
N VAL A 771 22.44 -8.02 -13.54
CA VAL A 771 22.52 -8.88 -14.74
C VAL A 771 22.44 -10.39 -14.44
N ASN A 772 22.96 -10.83 -13.30
CA ASN A 772 23.02 -12.26 -12.94
C ASN A 772 21.65 -12.88 -12.58
N TYR A 773 20.58 -12.08 -12.53
CA TYR A 773 19.24 -12.52 -12.17
C TYR A 773 18.33 -12.58 -13.40
N ASN A 774 17.73 -13.75 -13.65
CA ASN A 774 16.78 -13.96 -14.73
C ASN A 774 15.42 -13.30 -14.43
N VAL A 775 14.73 -12.77 -15.44
CA VAL A 775 13.34 -12.30 -15.31
C VAL A 775 12.38 -13.49 -15.40
N GLY A 776 11.56 -13.70 -14.37
CA GLY A 776 10.58 -14.81 -14.32
C GLY A 776 9.21 -14.51 -14.93
N ASN A 777 8.75 -13.25 -14.86
CA ASN A 777 7.50 -12.79 -15.47
C ASN A 777 7.63 -11.32 -15.93
N PRO A 778 7.44 -10.99 -17.22
CA PRO A 778 7.48 -9.62 -17.74
C PRO A 778 6.26 -8.79 -17.32
N LEU A 779 5.20 -9.41 -16.80
CA LEU A 779 4.01 -8.76 -16.23
C LEU A 779 4.14 -8.47 -14.72
N ALA A 780 5.33 -8.67 -14.13
CA ALA A 780 5.58 -8.36 -12.74
C ALA A 780 5.59 -6.85 -12.47
N LYS A 781 5.30 -6.47 -11.22
CA LYS A 781 5.17 -5.08 -10.74
C LYS A 781 6.26 -4.11 -11.23
N ASP A 782 7.51 -4.58 -11.29
CA ASP A 782 8.67 -3.77 -11.67
C ASP A 782 8.71 -3.39 -13.17
N PHE A 783 7.92 -4.07 -14.00
CA PHE A 783 7.87 -3.88 -15.46
C PHE A 783 6.59 -3.16 -15.92
N LEU A 784 5.55 -3.06 -15.09
CA LEU A 784 4.28 -2.41 -15.45
C LEU A 784 4.44 -0.93 -15.86
N ASN A 785 5.41 -0.20 -15.29
CA ASN A 785 5.70 1.18 -15.68
C ASN A 785 6.26 1.26 -17.12
N LYS A 786 7.07 0.28 -17.53
CA LYS A 786 7.72 0.23 -18.85
C LYS A 786 6.73 0.03 -20.02
N PHE A 787 5.49 -0.34 -19.72
CA PHE A 787 4.39 -0.29 -20.68
C PHE A 787 3.99 1.16 -21.02
N SER A 788 3.94 2.05 -20.02
CA SER A 788 3.63 3.48 -20.22
C SER A 788 4.70 4.20 -21.03
N GLU A 789 5.93 3.66 -21.02
CA GLU A 789 7.10 4.14 -21.75
C GLU A 789 7.19 3.55 -23.18
N ASN A 790 6.24 2.69 -23.59
CA ASN A 790 6.24 1.90 -24.83
C ASN A 790 7.46 0.98 -25.01
N VAL A 791 8.21 0.69 -23.94
CA VAL A 791 9.37 -0.22 -23.96
C VAL A 791 8.91 -1.68 -23.97
N LEU A 792 7.91 -2.01 -23.15
CA LEU A 792 7.13 -3.26 -23.23
C LEU A 792 5.82 -2.94 -23.94
N ALA A 793 5.46 -3.67 -25.00
CA ALA A 793 4.22 -3.43 -25.75
C ALA A 793 3.62 -4.73 -26.29
N GLY A 794 2.28 -4.85 -26.31
CA GLY A 794 1.60 -5.94 -27.01
C GLY A 794 1.14 -5.50 -28.40
N LEU A 795 1.08 -6.42 -29.35
CA LEU A 795 0.59 -6.14 -30.71
C LEU A 795 -0.95 -6.03 -30.81
N ASP A 796 -1.68 -6.57 -29.83
CA ASP A 796 -3.14 -6.60 -29.78
C ASP A 796 -3.69 -5.58 -28.77
N VAL A 797 -4.83 -4.96 -29.09
CA VAL A 797 -5.60 -4.09 -28.17
C VAL A 797 -5.93 -4.84 -26.87
N SER A 798 -6.23 -6.13 -26.98
CA SER A 798 -6.48 -7.04 -25.85
C SER A 798 -5.31 -7.08 -24.84
N ALA A 799 -4.07 -6.93 -25.31
CA ALA A 799 -2.90 -6.90 -24.44
C ALA A 799 -2.80 -5.58 -23.66
N ALA A 800 -3.06 -4.44 -24.31
CA ALA A 800 -3.07 -3.14 -23.65
C ALA A 800 -4.17 -3.04 -22.57
N GLU A 801 -5.32 -3.68 -22.81
CA GLU A 801 -6.42 -3.78 -21.85
C GLU A 801 -6.05 -4.63 -20.62
N VAL A 802 -5.55 -5.85 -20.82
CA VAL A 802 -5.09 -6.73 -19.72
C VAL A 802 -3.93 -6.10 -18.94
N LEU A 803 -3.04 -5.34 -19.59
CA LEU A 803 -1.95 -4.59 -18.95
C LEU A 803 -2.46 -3.41 -18.12
N LYS A 804 -3.42 -2.65 -18.64
CA LYS A 804 -4.11 -1.56 -17.90
C LYS A 804 -4.81 -2.12 -16.65
N ILE A 805 -5.52 -3.24 -16.78
CA ILE A 805 -6.17 -3.94 -15.65
C ILE A 805 -5.12 -4.41 -14.64
N ALA A 806 -4.05 -5.11 -15.08
CA ALA A 806 -2.99 -5.58 -14.19
C ALA A 806 -2.33 -4.44 -13.39
N ARG A 807 -2.19 -3.25 -14.01
CA ARG A 807 -1.73 -2.02 -13.36
C ARG A 807 -2.74 -1.49 -12.32
N MET A 808 -4.04 -1.50 -12.62
CA MET A 808 -5.10 -1.08 -11.69
C MET A 808 -5.24 -2.00 -10.47
N LEU A 809 -5.14 -3.31 -10.68
CA LEU A 809 -5.17 -4.32 -9.61
C LEU A 809 -3.86 -4.40 -8.81
N SER A 810 -2.78 -3.78 -9.30
CA SER A 810 -1.43 -3.92 -8.71
C SER A 810 -1.31 -3.39 -7.28
N TYR A 811 -2.11 -2.40 -6.87
CA TYR A 811 -2.12 -1.96 -5.47
C TYR A 811 -2.88 -2.94 -4.59
N TRP A 812 -4.13 -3.26 -4.93
CA TRP A 812 -4.98 -4.15 -4.15
C TRP A 812 -4.33 -5.52 -3.96
N ARG A 813 -3.87 -6.17 -5.05
CA ARG A 813 -3.21 -7.50 -5.01
C ARG A 813 -1.98 -7.59 -4.09
N ASN A 814 -1.35 -6.45 -3.72
CA ASN A 814 -0.22 -6.42 -2.79
C ASN A 814 -0.58 -6.04 -1.33
N ASN A 815 -1.76 -5.44 -1.10
CA ASN A 815 -2.14 -4.88 0.20
C ASN A 815 -3.46 -5.43 0.76
N ARG A 816 -4.32 -6.03 -0.08
CA ARG A 816 -5.64 -6.58 0.24
C ARG A 816 -5.62 -7.35 1.55
N ASP A 817 -4.77 -8.35 1.68
CA ASP A 817 -4.79 -9.23 2.85
C ASP A 817 -4.36 -8.51 4.13
N ARG A 818 -3.57 -7.43 4.04
CA ARG A 818 -3.22 -6.55 5.18
C ARG A 818 -4.33 -5.57 5.54
N ILE A 819 -5.11 -5.14 4.54
CA ILE A 819 -6.26 -4.23 4.70
C ILE A 819 -7.46 -4.99 5.26
N MET A 820 -7.75 -6.18 4.73
CA MET A 820 -8.84 -7.07 5.18
C MET A 820 -8.60 -7.62 6.60
N SER A 821 -7.34 -7.82 7.01
CA SER A 821 -7.01 -8.32 8.37
C SER A 821 -6.95 -7.24 9.45
N GLN A 822 -7.31 -5.98 9.16
CA GLN A 822 -7.38 -4.92 10.16
C GLN A 822 -8.53 -5.17 11.15
N LEU A 823 -8.21 -5.24 12.45
CA LEU A 823 -9.21 -5.40 13.51
C LEU A 823 -10.00 -4.09 13.74
N VAL A 824 -11.17 -4.01 13.10
CA VAL A 824 -12.16 -2.96 13.34
C VAL A 824 -13.07 -3.35 14.50
N ILE A 825 -13.19 -2.46 15.49
CA ILE A 825 -14.17 -2.58 16.57
C ILE A 825 -15.23 -1.50 16.40
N TRP A 826 -16.49 -1.89 16.38
CA TRP A 826 -17.63 -0.98 16.24
C TRP A 826 -18.10 -0.49 17.60
N LEU A 827 -18.23 0.83 17.75
CA LEU A 827 -18.60 1.47 18.99
C LEU A 827 -20.12 1.40 19.19
N ASP A 828 -20.55 0.74 20.27
CA ASP A 828 -21.95 0.69 20.69
C ASP A 828 -22.50 2.10 20.94
N ASP A 829 -23.77 2.32 20.61
CA ASP A 829 -24.45 3.62 20.80
C ASP A 829 -24.19 4.22 22.18
N ARG A 830 -24.16 3.41 23.24
CA ARG A 830 -23.95 3.89 24.62
C ARG A 830 -22.65 4.70 24.76
N SER A 831 -21.57 4.25 24.13
CA SER A 831 -20.24 4.90 24.15
C SER A 831 -20.17 6.21 23.36
N LEU A 832 -21.08 6.42 22.39
CA LEU A 832 -21.02 7.56 21.49
C LEU A 832 -21.57 8.86 22.13
N PRO A 833 -20.87 10.00 22.03
CA PRO A 833 -21.38 11.31 22.44
C PRO A 833 -22.76 11.67 21.88
N SER A 834 -23.57 12.36 22.70
CA SER A 834 -24.93 12.78 22.34
C SER A 834 -25.02 13.73 21.13
N SER A 835 -23.92 14.39 20.76
CA SER A 835 -23.77 15.14 19.51
C SER A 835 -23.77 14.22 18.29
N ILE A 836 -22.98 13.15 18.33
CA ILE A 836 -22.85 12.15 17.26
C ILE A 836 -24.17 11.39 17.08
N LYS A 837 -24.79 10.95 18.18
CA LYS A 837 -26.14 10.32 18.20
C LYS A 837 -27.20 11.15 17.48
N LYS A 838 -27.14 12.49 17.60
CA LYS A 838 -28.08 13.42 16.95
C LYS A 838 -27.70 13.76 15.50
N ALA A 839 -26.43 13.60 15.12
CA ALA A 839 -25.94 14.05 13.82
C ALA A 839 -26.41 13.16 12.65
N LYS A 840 -26.32 11.83 12.78
CA LYS A 840 -26.81 10.85 11.78
C LYS A 840 -27.16 9.51 12.43
N GLN A 841 -28.44 9.12 12.39
CA GLN A 841 -28.90 7.79 12.85
C GLN A 841 -28.55 6.61 11.89
N HIS A 842 -27.88 6.88 10.76
CA HIS A 842 -27.64 5.90 9.70
C HIS A 842 -26.15 5.57 9.44
N MET A 843 -25.22 6.10 10.24
CA MET A 843 -23.80 5.79 10.13
C MET A 843 -23.29 5.18 11.43
N ARG A 844 -22.59 4.05 11.34
CA ARG A 844 -21.90 3.42 12.46
C ARG A 844 -20.48 3.97 12.57
N TYR A 845 -19.98 4.05 13.79
CA TYR A 845 -18.63 4.52 14.10
C TYR A 845 -17.83 3.40 14.77
N GLY A 846 -16.52 3.40 14.54
CA GLY A 846 -15.61 2.40 15.08
C GLY A 846 -14.19 2.95 15.10
N ALA A 847 -13.25 2.11 15.53
CA ALA A 847 -11.84 2.44 15.46
C ALA A 847 -10.99 1.22 15.10
N ILE A 848 -9.80 1.50 14.58
CA ILE A 848 -8.71 0.55 14.36
C ILE A 848 -7.56 1.01 15.25
N ILE A 849 -6.96 0.06 15.98
CA ILE A 849 -5.74 0.28 16.75
C ILE A 849 -4.59 -0.34 15.94
N PRO A 850 -3.80 0.48 15.22
CA PRO A 850 -2.73 -0.03 14.37
C PRO A 850 -1.63 -0.67 15.22
N GLN A 851 -1.11 -1.80 14.77
CA GLN A 851 -0.05 -2.56 15.47
C GLN A 851 1.33 -1.90 15.24
N VAL A 852 1.48 -0.70 15.80
CA VAL A 852 2.69 0.13 15.68
C VAL A 852 3.77 -0.35 16.62
N VAL A 853 4.83 -0.93 16.06
CA VAL A 853 6.09 -1.18 16.79
C VAL A 853 6.82 0.16 16.90
N VAL A 854 6.80 0.74 18.11
CA VAL A 854 7.27 2.11 18.42
C VAL A 854 8.70 2.37 17.94
N SER A 855 9.60 1.38 18.03
CA SER A 855 10.97 1.48 17.53
C SER A 855 11.34 0.27 16.66
N GLY A 856 10.51 0.00 15.65
CA GLY A 856 10.64 -1.16 14.75
C GLY A 856 11.84 -1.15 13.79
N THR A 857 12.78 -0.21 13.91
CA THR A 857 14.02 -0.15 13.13
C THR A 857 15.21 0.29 13.99
N LEU A 858 16.44 0.00 13.52
CA LEU A 858 17.69 0.52 14.09
C LEU A 858 17.73 2.07 14.11
N THR A 859 17.10 2.73 13.13
CA THR A 859 16.90 4.19 13.10
C THR A 859 15.84 4.68 14.09
N ARG A 860 15.27 3.79 14.92
CA ARG A 860 14.22 4.03 15.91
C ARG A 860 12.95 4.66 15.34
N ARG A 861 12.73 4.53 14.02
CA ARG A 861 11.44 4.86 13.39
C ARG A 861 10.45 3.76 13.75
N ALA A 862 9.21 4.17 14.00
CA ALA A 862 8.12 3.22 14.19
C ALA A 862 7.84 2.44 12.89
N VAL A 863 7.27 1.24 13.04
CA VAL A 863 6.89 0.37 11.93
C VAL A 863 5.51 -0.19 12.16
N GLU A 864 4.65 -0.07 11.14
CA GLU A 864 3.44 -0.88 10.97
C GLU A 864 3.29 -1.21 9.46
N PRO A 865 2.91 -2.44 9.05
CA PRO A 865 3.00 -2.87 7.65
C PRO A 865 1.93 -2.35 6.66
N THR A 866 1.03 -1.45 7.07
CA THR A 866 -0.20 -1.13 6.33
C THR A 866 -0.38 0.39 6.21
N TRP A 867 -0.60 1.06 7.33
CA TRP A 867 -0.83 2.48 7.52
C TRP A 867 0.43 3.31 7.38
N MET A 868 1.55 2.87 7.98
CA MET A 868 2.84 3.56 7.81
C MET A 868 3.46 3.34 6.42
N THR A 869 2.90 2.41 5.63
CA THR A 869 3.23 2.23 4.21
C THR A 869 2.13 2.70 3.25
N ALA A 870 1.07 3.34 3.76
CA ALA A 870 -0.09 3.72 2.95
C ALA A 870 0.31 4.81 1.95
N SER A 871 0.23 4.49 0.65
CA SER A 871 0.45 5.46 -0.41
C SER A 871 -0.68 6.51 -0.44
N ASN A 872 -0.39 7.63 -1.10
CA ASN A 872 -1.46 8.55 -1.49
C ASN A 872 -2.38 7.91 -2.55
N ALA A 873 -3.61 8.42 -2.60
CA ALA A 873 -4.60 8.17 -3.63
C ALA A 873 -4.02 8.29 -5.05
N HIS A 874 -4.46 7.42 -5.95
CA HIS A 874 -4.03 7.43 -7.36
C HIS A 874 -5.11 6.81 -8.25
N ASN A 875 -5.72 7.62 -9.12
CA ASN A 875 -6.88 7.28 -9.95
C ASN A 875 -6.76 5.93 -10.72
N GLU A 876 -5.54 5.55 -11.11
CA GLU A 876 -5.26 4.29 -11.81
C GLU A 876 -4.99 3.08 -10.88
N ARG A 877 -5.36 3.12 -9.58
CA ARG A 877 -5.08 2.06 -8.60
C ARG A 877 -6.22 1.84 -7.61
N ILE A 878 -6.86 0.68 -7.68
CA ILE A 878 -7.94 0.27 -6.77
C ILE A 878 -7.40 0.13 -5.34
N GLY A 879 -8.17 0.61 -4.36
CA GLY A 879 -7.80 0.62 -2.94
C GLY A 879 -6.72 1.63 -2.54
N SER A 880 -6.24 2.50 -3.45
CA SER A 880 -5.25 3.53 -3.09
C SER A 880 -5.79 4.63 -2.16
N GLU A 881 -7.12 4.71 -2.01
CA GLU A 881 -7.86 5.62 -1.14
C GLU A 881 -7.81 5.26 0.37
N LEU A 882 -7.04 4.25 0.78
CA LEU A 882 -6.99 3.72 2.16
C LEU A 882 -6.87 4.82 3.23
N ARG A 883 -6.03 5.85 3.00
CA ARG A 883 -5.85 6.98 3.93
C ARG A 883 -7.14 7.77 4.18
N CYS A 884 -8.03 7.85 3.19
CA CYS A 884 -9.28 8.60 3.26
C CYS A 884 -10.41 7.88 4.01
N MET A 885 -10.21 6.61 4.41
CA MET A 885 -11.16 5.88 5.27
C MET A 885 -10.98 6.19 6.76
N VAL A 886 -9.84 6.76 7.16
CA VAL A 886 -9.65 7.32 8.50
C VAL A 886 -10.39 8.66 8.56
N GLN A 887 -11.49 8.72 9.28
CA GLN A 887 -12.43 9.85 9.24
C GLN A 887 -12.82 10.26 10.66
N ALA A 888 -12.65 11.55 10.97
CA ALA A 888 -13.03 12.10 12.26
C ALA A 888 -14.55 11.96 12.50
N PRO A 889 -14.99 11.51 13.69
CA PRO A 889 -16.41 11.44 14.01
C PRO A 889 -17.01 12.85 14.22
N PRO A 890 -18.33 13.05 14.03
CA PRO A 890 -18.96 14.37 14.08
C PRO A 890 -18.64 15.16 15.36
N GLY A 891 -18.14 16.39 15.20
CA GLY A 891 -17.70 17.25 16.30
C GLY A 891 -16.21 17.14 16.64
N TYR A 892 -15.48 16.21 16.01
CA TYR A 892 -14.03 16.11 16.07
C TYR A 892 -13.42 16.46 14.70
N ASN A 893 -12.17 16.91 14.69
CA ASN A 893 -11.38 17.12 13.47
C ASN A 893 -10.00 16.50 13.67
N ILE A 894 -9.43 15.89 12.62
CA ILE A 894 -8.03 15.47 12.60
C ILE A 894 -7.21 16.69 12.15
N VAL A 895 -6.33 17.18 13.03
CA VAL A 895 -5.36 18.23 12.70
C VAL A 895 -3.99 17.58 12.60
N GLY A 896 -3.29 17.85 11.50
CA GLY A 896 -1.93 17.38 11.27
C GLY A 896 -1.15 18.38 10.42
N ALA A 897 0.17 18.35 10.56
CA ALA A 897 1.10 19.09 9.72
C ALA A 897 2.15 18.10 9.19
N ASP A 898 2.58 18.30 7.94
CA ASP A 898 3.71 17.60 7.35
C ASP A 898 4.89 18.57 7.27
N VAL A 899 6.11 18.09 7.53
CA VAL A 899 7.32 18.94 7.55
C VAL A 899 8.12 18.63 6.30
N ASP A 900 7.90 19.47 5.29
CA ASP A 900 8.50 19.32 3.97
C ASP A 900 10.03 19.17 4.09
N SER A 901 10.54 17.99 3.71
CA SER A 901 11.97 17.70 3.66
C SER A 901 12.73 17.79 5.00
N GLN A 902 12.10 17.39 6.11
CA GLN A 902 12.69 17.39 7.45
C GLN A 902 14.12 16.80 7.53
N GLU A 903 14.41 15.66 6.89
CA GLU A 903 15.76 15.07 6.95
C GLU A 903 16.82 15.88 6.19
N LEU A 904 16.42 16.60 5.12
CA LEU A 904 17.31 17.50 4.40
C LEU A 904 17.63 18.72 5.27
N TRP A 905 16.64 19.31 5.94
CA TRP A 905 16.83 20.44 6.87
C TRP A 905 17.77 20.08 8.02
N ILE A 906 17.60 18.90 8.64
CA ILE A 906 18.50 18.42 9.70
C ILE A 906 19.93 18.24 9.16
N ALA A 907 20.09 17.59 8.00
CA ALA A 907 21.40 17.41 7.38
C ALA A 907 22.07 18.74 6.99
N SER A 908 21.28 19.75 6.57
CA SER A 908 21.81 21.02 6.10
C SER A 908 22.25 21.92 7.26
N ILE A 909 21.44 22.00 8.32
CA ILE A 909 21.79 22.73 9.56
C ILE A 909 23.04 22.12 10.21
N ILE A 910 23.20 20.79 10.21
CA ILE A 910 24.42 20.14 10.70
C ILE A 910 25.64 20.52 9.84
N GLY A 911 25.51 20.54 8.51
CA GLY A 911 26.59 20.95 7.60
C GLY A 911 27.02 22.41 7.81
N ASP A 912 26.06 23.32 7.88
CA ASP A 912 26.29 24.74 8.13
C ASP A 912 26.94 24.99 9.51
N ALA A 913 26.48 24.27 10.54
CA ALA A 913 27.00 24.33 11.91
C ALA A 913 28.50 23.97 12.00
N TYR A 914 28.95 22.96 11.25
CA TYR A 914 30.37 22.58 11.18
C TYR A 914 31.21 23.50 10.28
N TYR A 915 30.64 24.05 9.20
CA TYR A 915 31.42 24.87 8.26
C TYR A 915 31.76 26.24 8.86
N LYS A 916 30.74 27.03 9.24
CA LYS A 916 30.90 28.40 9.78
C LYS A 916 29.81 28.83 10.77
N ARG A 917 28.94 27.94 11.27
CA ARG A 917 27.81 28.25 12.18
C ARG A 917 26.71 29.18 11.64
N ILE A 918 26.90 29.82 10.48
CA ILE A 918 25.88 30.63 9.78
C ILE A 918 24.94 29.71 8.99
N HIS A 919 23.63 29.76 9.27
CA HIS A 919 22.61 29.05 8.49
C HIS A 919 22.63 29.45 7.01
N GLY A 920 22.63 28.45 6.12
CA GLY A 920 22.69 28.62 4.67
C GLY A 920 24.09 28.91 4.11
N ALA A 921 25.15 28.91 4.93
CA ALA A 921 26.51 29.20 4.47
C ALA A 921 27.08 28.17 3.49
N THR A 922 26.62 26.91 3.53
CA THR A 922 26.94 25.92 2.50
C THR A 922 25.94 26.00 1.34
N PRO A 923 26.35 25.70 0.09
CA PRO A 923 25.41 25.61 -1.04
C PRO A 923 24.26 24.61 -0.79
N PHE A 924 24.52 23.56 0.00
CA PHE A 924 23.53 22.58 0.43
C PHE A 924 22.54 23.16 1.45
N GLY A 925 23.01 23.97 2.40
CA GLY A 925 22.20 24.83 3.29
C GLY A 925 21.26 25.73 2.49
N TRP A 926 21.83 26.56 1.63
CA TRP A 926 21.08 27.54 0.83
C TRP A 926 19.99 26.89 -0.05
N MET A 927 20.33 25.84 -0.81
CA MET A 927 19.37 25.10 -1.67
C MET A 927 18.28 24.33 -0.91
N THR A 928 18.39 24.21 0.41
CA THR A 928 17.45 23.48 1.29
C THR A 928 16.56 24.43 2.10
N LEU A 929 17.12 25.54 2.57
CA LEU A 929 16.47 26.49 3.47
C LEU A 929 15.84 27.69 2.73
N ILE A 930 16.37 28.05 1.56
CA ILE A 930 15.97 29.23 0.76
C ILE A 930 15.50 28.84 -0.65
N GLY A 931 16.06 27.76 -1.22
CA GLY A 931 15.73 27.30 -2.58
C GLY A 931 14.26 26.92 -2.78
N THR A 932 13.59 27.52 -3.78
CA THR A 932 12.16 27.31 -4.04
C THR A 932 11.90 26.44 -5.28
N LYS A 933 10.80 25.68 -5.24
CA LYS A 933 10.36 24.85 -6.37
C LYS A 933 9.92 25.68 -7.58
N SER A 934 9.34 26.87 -7.35
CA SER A 934 8.88 27.78 -8.40
C SER A 934 10.03 28.29 -9.27
N ASN A 935 11.15 28.65 -8.64
CA ASN A 935 12.30 29.25 -9.32
C ASN A 935 13.30 28.18 -9.81
N GLY A 936 13.04 26.90 -9.51
CA GLY A 936 13.96 25.80 -9.78
C GLY A 936 15.25 25.84 -8.97
N THR A 937 15.32 26.66 -7.92
CA THR A 937 16.49 26.83 -7.04
C THR A 937 16.51 25.82 -5.89
N ASP A 938 15.43 25.07 -5.67
CA ASP A 938 15.42 23.94 -4.75
C ASP A 938 16.39 22.83 -5.20
N MET A 939 17.05 22.17 -4.23
CA MET A 939 18.09 21.16 -4.48
C MET A 939 17.69 20.08 -5.50
N HIS A 940 16.41 19.64 -5.53
CA HIS A 940 15.97 18.61 -6.47
C HIS A 940 15.88 19.15 -7.90
N SER A 941 15.44 20.40 -8.09
CA SER A 941 15.40 21.05 -9.40
C SER A 941 16.80 21.37 -9.92
N VAL A 942 17.71 21.86 -9.06
CA VAL A 942 19.13 22.07 -9.42
C VAL A 942 19.79 20.75 -9.85
N THR A 943 19.56 19.68 -9.08
CA THR A 943 20.08 18.33 -9.41
C THR A 943 19.48 17.79 -10.71
N ALA A 944 18.17 17.96 -10.93
CA ALA A 944 17.49 17.56 -12.15
C ALA A 944 18.05 18.27 -13.39
N LYS A 945 18.18 19.60 -13.32
CA LYS A 945 18.76 20.46 -14.39
C LYS A 945 20.21 20.11 -14.69
N ALA A 946 21.01 19.78 -13.67
CA ALA A 946 22.43 19.46 -13.83
C ALA A 946 22.70 18.11 -14.50
N ILE A 947 21.78 17.14 -14.38
CA ILE A 947 21.93 15.76 -14.87
C ILE A 947 21.10 15.51 -16.15
N GLY A 948 20.00 16.23 -16.34
CA GLY A 948 19.02 15.98 -17.41
C GLY A 948 18.06 14.83 -17.05
N ILE A 949 17.38 14.93 -15.91
CA ILE A 949 16.37 13.96 -15.42
C ILE A 949 15.15 14.70 -14.83
N SER A 950 14.06 13.98 -14.56
CA SER A 950 12.89 14.55 -13.88
C SER A 950 13.21 14.94 -12.42
N ARG A 951 12.47 15.92 -11.89
CA ARG A 951 12.63 16.36 -10.49
C ARG A 951 12.36 15.24 -9.48
N ASP A 952 11.44 14.32 -9.79
CA ASP A 952 11.11 13.23 -8.87
C ASP A 952 12.16 12.12 -8.89
N HIS A 953 12.78 11.83 -10.05
CA HIS A 953 13.98 10.98 -10.11
C HIS A 953 15.16 11.62 -9.35
N ALA A 954 15.35 12.95 -9.48
CA ALA A 954 16.34 13.69 -8.68
C ALA A 954 16.02 13.70 -7.18
N LYS A 955 14.74 13.70 -6.77
CA LYS A 955 14.32 13.55 -5.37
C LYS A 955 14.76 12.19 -4.82
N VAL A 956 14.40 11.08 -5.49
CA VAL A 956 14.81 9.72 -5.07
C VAL A 956 16.34 9.62 -4.95
N ILE A 957 17.08 10.19 -5.90
CA ILE A 957 18.55 10.17 -5.88
C ILE A 957 19.11 10.96 -4.68
N ASN A 958 18.66 12.20 -4.43
CA ASN A 958 19.24 13.01 -3.35
C ASN A 958 18.98 12.41 -1.96
N TYR A 959 17.78 11.89 -1.70
CA TYR A 959 17.52 11.15 -0.45
C TYR A 959 18.41 9.91 -0.32
N ALA A 960 18.53 9.08 -1.39
CA ALA A 960 19.39 7.91 -1.36
C ALA A 960 20.86 8.25 -1.04
N ARG A 961 21.38 9.34 -1.62
CA ARG A 961 22.76 9.83 -1.39
C ARG A 961 23.00 10.25 0.06
N ILE A 962 22.03 10.91 0.69
CA ILE A 962 22.10 11.34 2.10
C ILE A 962 22.09 10.13 3.04
N TYR A 963 21.27 9.11 2.76
CA TYR A 963 21.29 7.84 3.52
C TYR A 963 22.55 6.97 3.28
N GLY A 964 23.51 7.45 2.48
CA GLY A 964 24.84 6.86 2.30
C GLY A 964 25.10 6.19 0.95
N ALA A 965 24.17 6.27 -0.02
CA ALA A 965 24.36 5.63 -1.32
C ALA A 965 25.55 6.23 -2.09
N GLY A 966 26.52 5.38 -2.45
CA GLY A 966 27.69 5.76 -3.23
C GLY A 966 27.46 5.86 -4.75
N GLN A 967 28.48 6.29 -5.48
CA GLN A 967 28.46 6.54 -6.93
C GLN A 967 27.88 5.36 -7.74
N LYS A 968 28.28 4.12 -7.43
CA LYS A 968 27.80 2.88 -8.07
C LYS A 968 26.30 2.62 -7.90
N PHE A 969 25.70 3.07 -6.79
CA PHE A 969 24.26 2.95 -6.58
C PHE A 969 23.51 3.95 -7.46
N ALA A 970 23.99 5.19 -7.54
CA ALA A 970 23.42 6.20 -8.41
C ALA A 970 23.57 5.85 -9.91
N GLU A 971 24.70 5.27 -10.32
CA GLU A 971 24.88 4.71 -11.67
C GLU A 971 23.81 3.67 -12.00
N ARG A 972 23.59 2.69 -11.10
CA ARG A 972 22.54 1.67 -11.27
C ARG A 972 21.14 2.28 -11.31
N LEU A 973 20.85 3.28 -10.47
CA LEU A 973 19.54 3.92 -10.39
C LEU A 973 19.26 4.79 -11.64
N LEU A 974 20.26 5.52 -12.14
CA LEU A 974 20.16 6.26 -13.40
C LEU A 974 19.84 5.35 -14.60
N LYS A 975 20.46 4.17 -14.67
CA LYS A 975 20.10 3.13 -15.66
C LYS A 975 18.74 2.48 -15.43
N GLN A 976 18.21 2.49 -14.20
CA GLN A 976 16.84 2.02 -13.94
C GLN A 976 15.80 3.05 -14.40
N PHE A 977 16.10 4.35 -14.30
CA PHE A 977 15.25 5.45 -14.78
C PHE A 977 15.37 5.73 -16.28
N ASN A 978 16.53 5.50 -16.89
CA ASN A 978 16.67 5.44 -18.34
C ASN A 978 17.55 4.24 -18.73
N PRO A 979 16.94 3.09 -19.09
CA PRO A 979 17.65 1.90 -19.52
C PRO A 979 18.52 2.05 -20.77
N SER A 980 18.31 3.07 -21.61
CA SER A 980 19.18 3.33 -22.78
C SER A 980 20.46 4.11 -22.43
N MET A 981 20.65 4.50 -21.15
CA MET A 981 21.82 5.26 -20.71
C MET A 981 23.05 4.34 -20.63
N THR A 982 24.10 4.67 -21.38
CA THR A 982 25.33 3.88 -21.45
C THR A 982 26.10 3.88 -20.11
N ASP A 983 26.93 2.85 -19.88
CA ASP A 983 27.80 2.75 -18.69
C ASP A 983 28.69 3.98 -18.47
N THR A 984 29.27 4.51 -19.55
CA THR A 984 30.13 5.70 -19.52
C THR A 984 29.34 6.96 -19.21
N GLU A 985 28.16 7.13 -19.81
CA GLU A 985 27.27 8.26 -19.55
C GLU A 985 26.71 8.24 -18.11
N ALA A 986 26.26 7.08 -17.63
CA ALA A 986 25.78 6.90 -16.26
C ALA A 986 26.89 7.19 -15.24
N THR A 987 28.12 6.72 -15.51
CA THR A 987 29.31 7.04 -14.71
C THR A 987 29.61 8.54 -14.72
N PHE A 988 29.56 9.19 -15.89
CA PHE A 988 29.80 10.63 -16.02
C PHE A 988 28.75 11.47 -15.29
N LYS A 989 27.46 11.18 -15.51
CA LYS A 989 26.32 11.84 -14.84
C LYS A 989 26.38 11.66 -13.32
N SER A 990 26.68 10.44 -12.85
CA SER A 990 26.88 10.17 -11.42
C SER A 990 28.06 10.97 -10.84
N ARG A 991 29.24 10.94 -11.49
CA ARG A 991 30.41 11.74 -11.07
C ARG A 991 30.12 13.24 -11.03
N LYS A 992 29.48 13.79 -12.07
CA LYS A 992 29.09 15.21 -12.14
C LYS A 992 28.20 15.59 -10.97
N MET A 993 27.17 14.80 -10.69
CA MET A 993 26.27 15.00 -9.55
C MET A 993 27.00 14.94 -8.19
N PHE A 994 27.90 13.99 -8.00
CA PHE A 994 28.67 13.90 -6.76
C PHE A 994 29.65 15.07 -6.61
N ALA A 995 30.30 15.53 -7.67
CA ALA A 995 31.19 16.69 -7.65
C ALA A 995 30.45 18.03 -7.41
N LEU A 996 29.17 18.14 -7.79
CA LEU A 996 28.35 19.34 -7.57
C LEU A 996 27.89 19.55 -6.12
N THR A 997 28.02 18.53 -5.26
CA THR A 997 27.46 18.55 -3.89
C THR A 997 28.33 17.83 -2.84
N LYS A 998 29.49 17.33 -3.24
CA LYS A 998 30.61 16.99 -2.34
C LYS A 998 31.85 17.65 -2.90
N GLU A 999 32.51 18.45 -2.08
CA GLU A 999 33.79 19.04 -2.42
C GLU A 999 34.82 17.96 -2.78
N LYS A 1000 35.79 18.32 -3.63
CA LYS A 1000 36.94 17.44 -3.89
C LYS A 1000 37.71 17.22 -2.59
N ARG A 1001 38.19 15.99 -2.34
CA ARG A 1001 39.21 15.75 -1.32
C ARG A 1001 40.52 16.44 -1.74
N VAL A 1002 40.68 17.69 -1.35
CA VAL A 1002 41.99 18.35 -1.25
C VAL A 1002 42.74 17.68 -0.09
N GLY A 1003 44.07 17.57 -0.21
CA GLY A 1003 44.87 16.78 0.73
C GLY A 1003 44.87 17.32 2.17
N GLY A 1004 44.88 16.41 3.14
CA GLY A 1004 45.31 16.68 4.52
C GLY A 1004 44.24 17.11 5.54
N TRP A 1005 43.15 17.78 5.15
CA TRP A 1005 42.22 18.40 6.11
C TRP A 1005 40.80 17.80 6.08
N LEU A 1006 40.26 17.46 7.27
CA LEU A 1006 38.96 16.83 7.44
C LEU A 1006 37.82 17.88 7.50
N GLY A 1007 37.43 18.43 6.35
CA GLY A 1007 36.28 19.36 6.27
C GLY A 1007 34.91 18.66 6.31
N ILE A 1008 34.64 17.76 5.34
CA ILE A 1008 33.29 17.22 5.07
C ILE A 1008 33.23 15.67 5.23
N SER A 1009 34.28 15.03 5.73
CA SER A 1009 34.29 13.58 5.98
C SER A 1009 33.39 13.14 7.15
N HIS A 1010 33.17 13.99 8.15
CA HIS A 1010 32.46 13.61 9.39
C HIS A 1010 30.94 13.48 9.25
N VAL A 1011 30.28 14.16 8.31
CA VAL A 1011 28.82 13.98 8.11
C VAL A 1011 28.49 12.55 7.65
N GLN A 1012 29.45 11.83 7.04
CA GLN A 1012 29.31 10.40 6.75
C GLN A 1012 29.82 9.46 7.85
N SER A 1013 30.67 9.90 8.78
CA SER A 1013 31.00 9.09 9.97
C SER A 1013 29.90 9.18 11.02
N ILE A 1014 29.37 10.37 11.32
CA ILE A 1014 28.22 10.54 12.24
C ILE A 1014 27.01 9.71 11.76
N GLY A 1015 26.82 9.60 10.43
CA GLY A 1015 25.83 8.71 9.83
C GLY A 1015 26.10 7.20 9.96
N ALA A 1016 27.16 6.79 10.65
CA ALA A 1016 27.58 5.43 10.99
C ALA A 1016 27.87 5.27 12.50
N ASP A 1017 28.41 6.30 13.17
CA ASP A 1017 28.60 6.40 14.63
C ASP A 1017 27.26 6.57 15.38
N CYS A 1018 26.19 6.93 14.66
CA CYS A 1018 24.79 6.87 15.11
C CYS A 1018 24.00 5.71 14.46
N ARG A 1019 24.65 4.61 14.08
CA ARG A 1019 23.99 3.33 13.71
C ARG A 1019 24.23 2.25 14.76
#